data_AF-A0A538QDZ8-F1
#
_entry.id   AF-A0A538QDZ8-F1
#
_cell.length_a   1.000
_cell.length_b   1.000
_cell.length_c   1.000
_cell.angle_alpha   90.00
_cell.angle_beta   90.00
_cell.angle_gamma   90.00
#
_symmetry.space_group_name_H-M   'P 1'
#
loop_
_entity.id
_entity.type
_entity.pdbx_description
1 polymer ?
#
loop_
_entity_poly.entity_id
_entity_poly.type
_entity_poly.pdbx_seq_one_letter_code
_entity_poly.pdbx_strand_id
1 'polypeptide(L)'
;MAEREDLCGRTLGEFVLRERIGEGGFGAVYRCEQPLLGREAVVKVLHQRLRRNDIVLQRFMREAQLASRLDHPYAAHVYAFGIEHDDGLFWIAMEMVQGTALNRWLRERGPLPIEQLVPFFDCVAQVVQTAHERGIVHRDLKPSNVMVIERAGQLLPKLLDFGIAKLLDEAALPTPVGIPLAARDDDPPTVVDGDRGLHPSEVATLTATTSPPDHHEVQQRLTHADSTIGSPPYMSPEQWNNAVTVGPSSDLYALGVVAYEAMTGRRPFAAATLKEYAELHCNATVPLLGDGLPPALDRWFERALAKQPEQRWPSALELAAALRVASGLGGSMAVLPQLDDAVLDVWLAEAPQPLAESVAAFDAARNPYQARDAAHDLLRSLVRYLLVLALATRAQVRDDRDDPALLELVRAMRRRDLTAAERVRLIRLLVRPLIGRRGAHPIPELVDLVTPRDDDTDELDPILAMQPASDPPGAEDAVRSWLAQLVPELNRALRRLAFVLDYVLVVPRKDAVERWTGRRRQRRTLATVHAGELVEHHPMLLDRKGRVCVDLWPLVQVVSPTESARPELFQFCGRGRHGARMIAAPSGYEHHDPALWDWIANDVLAEIDDSSAVRREDRPPYLGLAPYATSDAKRFVGREVEVDGFLERLRQRPLQVVIGPSGTGKSSFVHAGVLPGLRRGWRAVTLRPGAAPLATLATRLTDVGVVAPDLATLFATSPVTAAARVAQAAAGGPIVVVIDQLEELFTLGASRDERSRFAAALAQLAASADLPIRVIATIRDDFVAHLEALPPLRALLPSALVLLGNPSREDLVRIVVEPAQRAGYVLSDPELAHDMVGAVADHPGALALVSFTALRLWELRDRRFRQLTRSAYDAMGGVGGALVRHAEATFDRLAADEQRVAREIFRHLVTADGARARLAPQELRQRIATARAGIVLDKLIAARLIAMSDVEGESHVEIIHDALLDAWPRLQRWTREDVDGARIREQLRIAARQWNDRVRPRGLLWRDDVLADLERWLRRDRSIALTDLEASFVDASRRLSRRAAWIRRGVALIAIATAIAFAVFRYHALQTDLAKQAAEAHLIQAYVERGRDALLEGKSSEAVVYLTLAVRFGGDSPTVRFMLERAAHPLQGEMARFRSIKGRMWWAAFSCDGRQIVTTDDSGAQVWDARSMSLLFTLPHGSIVYHAAYHPDGTRLFTAGADGIVKVWDTSTGELKESLRYPGAGAMQYAALAVAPPRSDRREEQSLARVQP
;
A
#
# COMPACT_ATOMS: atom_id res chain seq x y z
N MET A 1 14.08 -43.81 2.54
CA MET A 1 13.56 -43.54 1.18
C MET A 1 12.50 -42.45 1.30
N ALA A 2 12.91 -41.19 1.36
CA ALA A 2 12.03 -40.05 1.12
C ALA A 2 12.43 -39.51 -0.26
N GLU A 3 11.46 -39.41 -1.15
CA GLU A 3 11.63 -39.27 -2.58
C GLU A 3 12.33 -37.97 -2.98
N ARG A 4 13.10 -38.08 -4.06
CA ARG A 4 13.61 -36.97 -4.87
C ARG A 4 12.43 -36.13 -5.35
N GLU A 5 12.06 -35.08 -4.62
CA GLU A 5 11.14 -34.06 -5.16
C GLU A 5 11.79 -33.40 -6.36
N ASP A 6 11.19 -33.59 -7.53
CA ASP A 6 11.57 -32.86 -8.73
C ASP A 6 11.01 -31.44 -8.64
N LEU A 7 11.90 -30.44 -8.57
CA LEU A 7 11.53 -29.03 -8.40
C LEU A 7 11.09 -28.37 -9.72
N CYS A 8 10.88 -29.13 -10.80
CA CYS A 8 10.42 -28.61 -12.08
C CYS A 8 9.06 -27.89 -11.94
N GLY A 9 8.95 -26.69 -12.50
CA GLY A 9 7.79 -25.80 -12.38
C GLY A 9 7.83 -24.84 -11.20
N ARG A 10 8.76 -25.04 -10.25
CA ARG A 10 8.93 -24.15 -9.09
C ARG A 10 9.67 -22.87 -9.46
N THR A 11 9.31 -21.76 -8.82
CA THR A 11 10.01 -20.48 -8.94
C THR A 11 10.97 -20.32 -7.76
N LEU A 12 12.22 -19.98 -8.03
CA LEU A 12 13.25 -19.64 -7.05
C LEU A 12 13.77 -18.23 -7.36
N GLY A 13 13.49 -17.26 -6.49
CA GLY A 13 13.66 -15.84 -6.82
C GLY A 13 12.86 -15.44 -8.05
N GLU A 14 13.55 -15.09 -9.15
CA GLU A 14 12.93 -14.74 -10.44
C GLU A 14 13.01 -15.87 -11.49
N PHE A 15 13.56 -17.04 -11.11
CA PHE A 15 13.86 -18.14 -12.04
C PHE A 15 12.86 -19.28 -11.91
N VAL A 16 12.19 -19.62 -13.01
CA VAL A 16 11.24 -20.74 -13.10
C VAL A 16 11.99 -21.99 -13.57
N LEU A 17 12.09 -23.00 -12.72
CA LEU A 17 12.76 -24.27 -13.04
C LEU A 17 11.96 -25.03 -14.09
N ARG A 18 12.62 -25.54 -15.13
CA ARG A 18 11.96 -26.22 -16.27
C ARG A 18 12.29 -27.70 -16.32
N GLU A 19 13.57 -28.03 -16.42
CA GLU A 19 14.03 -29.42 -16.58
C GLU A 19 15.29 -29.64 -15.74
N ARG A 20 15.46 -30.85 -15.22
CA ARG A 20 16.67 -31.23 -14.50
C ARG A 20 17.74 -31.71 -15.47
N ILE A 21 18.88 -31.01 -15.53
CA ILE A 21 19.98 -31.29 -16.48
C ILE A 21 21.16 -32.04 -15.85
N GLY A 22 21.23 -32.10 -14.52
CA GLY A 22 22.28 -32.86 -13.82
C GLY A 22 22.03 -33.05 -12.33
N GLU A 23 22.73 -34.02 -11.74
CA GLU A 23 22.77 -34.27 -10.30
C GLU A 23 24.22 -34.53 -9.89
N GLY A 24 24.71 -33.80 -8.89
CA GLY A 24 26.02 -34.01 -8.28
C GLY A 24 25.90 -34.31 -6.79
N GLY A 25 27.03 -34.60 -6.15
CA GLY A 25 27.09 -34.95 -4.72
C GLY A 25 26.59 -33.85 -3.76
N PHE A 26 26.56 -32.59 -4.20
CA PHE A 26 26.18 -31.44 -3.37
C PHE A 26 24.85 -30.79 -3.79
N GLY A 27 24.28 -31.14 -4.94
CA GLY A 27 23.03 -30.55 -5.39
C GLY A 27 22.54 -31.02 -6.76
N ALA A 28 21.33 -30.60 -7.13
CA ALA A 28 20.71 -30.82 -8.42
C ALA A 28 20.81 -29.56 -9.29
N VAL A 29 21.01 -29.74 -10.59
CA VAL A 29 21.18 -28.65 -11.57
C VAL A 29 19.99 -28.68 -12.52
N TYR A 30 19.33 -27.53 -12.68
CA TYR A 30 18.11 -27.36 -13.46
C TYR A 30 18.30 -26.31 -14.55
N ARG A 31 17.79 -26.56 -15.76
CA ARG A 31 17.51 -25.49 -16.73
C ARG A 31 16.34 -24.68 -16.20
N CYS A 32 16.44 -23.37 -16.29
CA CYS A 32 15.40 -22.45 -15.85
C CYS A 32 15.25 -21.30 -16.85
N GLU A 33 14.15 -20.56 -16.68
CA GLU A 33 13.84 -19.36 -17.45
C GLU A 33 13.57 -18.21 -16.48
N GLN A 34 14.06 -17.02 -16.82
CA GLN A 34 13.75 -15.77 -16.10
C GLN A 34 12.73 -14.98 -16.95
N PRO A 35 11.42 -15.08 -16.67
CA PRO A 35 10.37 -14.65 -17.61
C PRO A 35 10.40 -13.15 -17.94
N LEU A 36 10.73 -12.30 -16.95
CA LEU A 36 10.83 -10.85 -17.14
C LEU A 36 11.93 -10.44 -18.13
N LEU A 37 12.99 -11.25 -18.25
CA LEU A 37 14.12 -10.99 -19.15
C LEU A 37 14.13 -11.90 -20.40
N GLY A 38 13.19 -12.86 -20.51
CA GLY A 38 13.20 -13.89 -21.55
C GLY A 38 14.53 -14.68 -21.62
N ARG A 39 15.22 -14.83 -20.48
CA ARG A 39 16.58 -15.37 -20.40
C ARG A 39 16.56 -16.82 -19.95
N GLU A 40 17.24 -17.69 -20.71
CA GLU A 40 17.56 -19.04 -20.25
C GLU A 40 18.79 -19.04 -19.34
N ALA A 41 18.70 -19.77 -18.23
CA ALA A 41 19.76 -19.88 -17.24
C ALA A 41 19.80 -21.28 -16.64
N VAL A 42 20.84 -21.55 -15.84
CA VAL A 42 20.97 -22.77 -15.04
C VAL A 42 20.87 -22.41 -13.57
N VAL A 43 20.03 -23.12 -12.82
CA VAL A 43 19.96 -22.99 -11.37
C VAL A 43 20.47 -24.27 -10.73
N LYS A 44 21.47 -24.14 -9.86
CA LYS A 44 22.01 -25.21 -9.04
C LYS A 44 21.42 -25.10 -7.64
N VAL A 45 20.69 -26.13 -7.21
CA VAL A 45 20.02 -26.23 -5.90
C VAL A 45 20.78 -27.21 -5.02
N LEU A 46 21.16 -26.81 -3.81
CA LEU A 46 21.96 -27.63 -2.89
C LEU A 46 21.11 -28.64 -2.10
N HIS A 47 21.68 -29.81 -1.78
CA HIS A 47 20.99 -30.89 -1.05
C HIS A 47 20.64 -30.50 0.41
N GLN A 48 19.51 -31.02 0.90
CA GLN A 48 18.94 -30.74 2.23
C GLN A 48 19.87 -31.02 3.43
N ARG A 49 20.88 -31.88 3.30
CA ARG A 49 21.77 -32.26 4.42
C ARG A 49 22.76 -31.16 4.84
N LEU A 50 23.02 -30.18 3.96
CA LEU A 50 23.96 -29.06 4.21
C LEU A 50 23.31 -27.91 5.01
N ARG A 51 22.00 -27.98 5.31
CA ARG A 51 21.20 -26.91 5.91
C ARG A 51 21.45 -26.63 7.40
N ARG A 52 22.21 -27.47 8.12
CA ARG A 52 22.28 -27.46 9.60
C ARG A 52 23.52 -26.78 10.21
N ASN A 53 24.43 -26.20 9.42
CA ASN A 53 25.70 -25.68 9.93
C ASN A 53 25.94 -24.22 9.52
N ASP A 54 25.67 -23.26 10.42
CA ASP A 54 25.70 -21.81 10.15
C ASP A 54 27.06 -21.28 9.67
N ILE A 55 28.16 -21.95 10.03
CA ILE A 55 29.52 -21.58 9.60
C ILE A 55 29.75 -21.91 8.12
N VAL A 56 29.22 -23.03 7.65
CA VAL A 56 29.29 -23.45 6.24
C VAL A 56 28.45 -22.51 5.38
N LEU A 57 27.30 -22.06 5.91
CA LEU A 57 26.43 -21.08 5.26
C LEU A 57 27.11 -19.72 5.03
N GLN A 58 27.74 -19.17 6.07
CA GLN A 58 28.46 -17.89 5.97
C GLN A 58 29.61 -17.95 4.94
N ARG A 59 30.36 -19.06 4.90
CA ARG A 59 31.45 -19.26 3.93
C ARG A 59 30.91 -19.44 2.50
N PHE A 60 29.83 -20.20 2.31
CA PHE A 60 29.16 -20.37 1.03
C PHE A 60 28.68 -19.04 0.43
N MET A 61 28.01 -18.21 1.23
CA MET A 61 27.54 -16.89 0.78
C MET A 61 28.70 -15.98 0.40
N ARG A 62 29.81 -16.02 1.16
CA ARG A 62 31.02 -15.23 0.85
C ARG A 62 31.67 -15.68 -0.47
N GLU A 63 31.77 -16.98 -0.72
CA GLU A 63 32.33 -17.51 -1.97
C GLU A 63 31.41 -17.24 -3.17
N ALA A 64 30.09 -17.35 -3.01
CA ALA A 64 29.13 -16.99 -4.06
C ALA A 64 29.15 -15.49 -4.41
N GLN A 65 29.29 -14.62 -3.41
CA GLN A 65 29.46 -13.17 -3.59
C GLN A 65 30.78 -12.81 -4.29
N LEU A 66 31.86 -13.52 -3.99
CA LEU A 66 33.14 -13.30 -4.67
C LEU A 66 33.08 -13.79 -6.12
N ALA A 67 32.49 -14.97 -6.36
CA ALA A 67 32.30 -15.52 -7.70
C ALA A 67 31.38 -14.65 -8.58
N SER A 68 30.34 -14.02 -8.03
CA SER A 68 29.47 -13.11 -8.80
C SER A 68 30.16 -11.81 -9.23
N ARG A 69 31.32 -11.47 -8.63
CA ARG A 69 32.14 -10.32 -9.03
C ARG A 69 33.15 -10.66 -10.13
N LEU A 70 33.26 -11.94 -10.50
CA LEU A 70 34.16 -12.39 -11.55
C LEU A 70 33.47 -12.26 -12.91
N ASP A 71 33.61 -11.09 -13.53
CA ASP A 71 33.22 -10.89 -14.92
C ASP A 71 34.40 -11.18 -15.85
N HIS A 72 34.29 -12.21 -16.68
CA HIS A 72 35.31 -12.65 -17.63
C HIS A 72 34.70 -13.48 -18.79
N PRO A 73 35.09 -13.28 -20.06
CA PRO A 73 34.45 -13.92 -21.22
C PRO A 73 34.48 -15.46 -21.21
N TYR A 74 35.55 -16.04 -20.65
CA TYR A 74 35.76 -17.49 -20.52
C TYR A 74 35.36 -18.04 -19.13
N ALA A 75 34.65 -17.28 -18.30
CA ALA A 75 34.05 -17.76 -17.05
C ALA A 75 32.51 -17.71 -17.16
N ALA A 76 31.81 -18.70 -16.60
CA ALA A 76 30.35 -18.65 -16.54
C ALA A 76 29.89 -17.57 -15.55
N HIS A 77 29.01 -16.68 -16.00
CA HIS A 77 28.52 -15.59 -15.17
C HIS A 77 27.48 -16.07 -14.14
N VAL A 78 27.57 -15.57 -12.91
CA VAL A 78 26.59 -15.83 -11.85
C VAL A 78 25.56 -14.71 -11.85
N TYR A 79 24.30 -15.03 -12.18
CA TYR A 79 23.23 -14.02 -12.28
C TYR A 79 22.65 -13.65 -10.92
N ALA A 80 22.43 -14.63 -10.04
CA ALA A 80 21.83 -14.43 -8.74
C ALA A 80 22.10 -15.64 -7.84
N PHE A 81 21.94 -15.49 -6.54
CA PHE A 81 21.92 -16.59 -5.57
C PHE A 81 21.01 -16.20 -4.41
N GLY A 82 20.42 -17.18 -3.73
CA GLY A 82 19.40 -16.91 -2.72
C GLY A 82 19.09 -18.09 -1.80
N ILE A 83 18.29 -17.77 -0.79
CA ILE A 83 17.74 -18.72 0.18
C ILE A 83 16.22 -18.54 0.17
N GLU A 84 15.48 -19.60 -0.11
CA GLU A 84 14.01 -19.54 -0.12
C GLU A 84 13.46 -19.57 1.32
N HIS A 85 12.54 -18.66 1.64
CA HIS A 85 12.07 -18.43 3.01
C HIS A 85 11.18 -19.56 3.54
N ASP A 86 10.46 -20.24 2.66
CA ASP A 86 9.44 -21.24 3.04
C ASP A 86 10.05 -22.60 3.42
N ASP A 87 11.18 -22.97 2.82
CA ASP A 87 11.78 -24.30 2.98
C ASP A 87 13.32 -24.29 3.01
N GLY A 88 13.98 -23.13 3.03
CA GLY A 88 15.42 -23.01 3.24
C GLY A 88 16.27 -23.63 2.13
N LEU A 89 15.78 -23.60 0.88
CA LEU A 89 16.54 -24.06 -0.28
C LEU A 89 17.58 -23.02 -0.68
N PHE A 90 18.84 -23.46 -0.77
CA PHE A 90 19.93 -22.66 -1.29
C PHE A 90 20.09 -22.90 -2.79
N TRP A 91 20.16 -21.81 -3.54
CA TRP A 91 20.27 -21.88 -4.99
C TRP A 91 21.21 -20.81 -5.55
N ILE A 92 21.87 -21.14 -6.66
CA ILE A 92 22.70 -20.22 -7.46
C ILE A 92 22.24 -20.32 -8.91
N ALA A 93 21.86 -19.18 -9.49
CA ALA A 93 21.55 -19.01 -10.90
C ALA A 93 22.79 -18.54 -11.67
N MET A 94 23.11 -19.22 -12.77
CA MET A 94 24.29 -18.98 -13.60
C MET A 94 23.96 -19.07 -15.10
N GLU A 95 24.89 -18.62 -15.92
CA GLU A 95 24.82 -18.70 -17.37
C GLU A 95 24.63 -20.14 -17.87
N MET A 96 23.64 -20.34 -18.77
CA MET A 96 23.50 -21.60 -19.51
C MET A 96 24.51 -21.62 -20.66
N VAL A 97 25.63 -22.33 -20.46
CA VAL A 97 26.68 -22.45 -21.47
C VAL A 97 26.34 -23.55 -22.48
N GLN A 98 26.14 -23.16 -23.74
CA GLN A 98 25.90 -24.07 -24.85
C GLN A 98 27.22 -24.67 -25.37
N GLY A 99 27.65 -25.80 -24.81
CA GLY A 99 28.90 -26.47 -25.19
C GLY A 99 29.01 -27.91 -24.66
N THR A 100 30.18 -28.52 -24.82
CA THR A 100 30.46 -29.89 -24.34
C THR A 100 31.52 -29.86 -23.26
N ALA A 101 31.27 -30.45 -22.09
CA ALA A 101 32.28 -30.52 -21.02
C ALA A 101 33.55 -31.26 -21.51
N LEU A 102 34.74 -30.76 -21.17
CA LEU A 102 36.02 -31.24 -21.69
C LEU A 102 36.24 -32.73 -21.40
N ASN A 103 35.80 -33.25 -20.26
CA ASN A 103 35.85 -34.70 -19.98
C ASN A 103 35.00 -35.56 -20.93
N ARG A 104 33.86 -35.04 -21.41
CA ARG A 104 33.02 -35.71 -22.40
C ARG A 104 33.67 -35.57 -23.78
N TRP A 105 34.15 -34.38 -24.11
CA TRP A 105 34.85 -34.11 -25.36
C TRP A 105 36.06 -35.04 -25.56
N LEU A 106 36.93 -35.17 -24.55
CA LEU A 106 38.11 -36.04 -24.60
C LEU A 106 37.75 -37.52 -24.76
N ARG A 107 36.64 -37.99 -24.17
CA ARG A 107 36.16 -39.37 -24.34
C ARG A 107 35.59 -39.64 -25.72
N GLU A 108 34.93 -38.66 -26.32
CA GLU A 108 34.28 -38.79 -27.63
C GLU A 108 35.26 -38.58 -28.79
N ARG A 109 36.25 -37.68 -28.63
CA ARG A 109 37.15 -37.23 -29.71
C ARG A 109 38.62 -37.53 -29.49
N GLY A 110 39.01 -38.02 -28.32
CA GLY A 110 40.41 -38.33 -27.99
C GLY A 110 41.21 -37.11 -27.50
N PRO A 111 42.55 -37.25 -27.36
CA PRO A 111 43.42 -36.17 -26.89
C PRO A 111 43.45 -34.96 -27.84
N LEU A 112 43.68 -33.79 -27.27
CA LEU A 112 43.83 -32.53 -28.00
C LEU A 112 45.22 -32.44 -28.65
N PRO A 113 45.30 -32.19 -29.97
CA PRO A 113 46.56 -31.85 -30.63
C PRO A 113 47.19 -30.61 -29.99
N ILE A 114 48.53 -30.58 -29.92
CA ILE A 114 49.26 -29.50 -29.23
C ILE A 114 48.93 -28.11 -29.77
N GLU A 115 48.65 -28.00 -31.07
CA GLU A 115 48.25 -26.76 -31.76
C GLU A 115 46.89 -26.22 -31.30
N GLN A 116 45.98 -27.10 -30.88
CA GLN A 116 44.67 -26.72 -30.35
C GLN A 116 44.71 -26.56 -28.83
N LEU A 117 45.53 -27.37 -28.15
CA LEU A 117 45.67 -27.35 -26.70
C LEU A 117 46.24 -26.03 -26.20
N VAL A 118 47.29 -25.50 -26.83
CA VAL A 118 47.99 -24.30 -26.33
C VAL A 118 47.09 -23.05 -26.30
N PRO A 119 46.40 -22.68 -27.40
CA PRO A 119 45.46 -21.54 -27.38
C PRO A 119 44.28 -21.76 -26.44
N PHE A 120 43.79 -23.01 -26.35
CA PHE A 120 42.72 -23.36 -25.42
C PHE A 120 43.17 -23.19 -23.96
N PHE A 121 44.38 -23.65 -23.63
CA PHE A 121 44.97 -23.55 -22.30
C PHE A 121 45.28 -22.10 -21.91
N ASP A 122 45.73 -21.27 -22.84
CA ASP A 122 45.94 -19.83 -22.64
C ASP A 122 44.66 -19.14 -22.15
N CYS A 123 43.52 -19.48 -22.74
CA CYS A 123 42.23 -18.91 -22.36
C CYS A 123 41.79 -19.38 -20.96
N VAL A 124 42.03 -20.64 -20.60
CA VAL A 124 41.77 -21.16 -19.24
C VAL A 124 42.68 -20.47 -18.22
N ALA A 125 43.96 -20.30 -18.53
CA ALA A 125 44.92 -19.65 -17.65
C ALA A 125 44.59 -18.18 -17.38
N GLN A 126 44.08 -17.44 -18.37
CA GLN A 126 43.61 -16.06 -18.20
C GLN A 126 42.48 -15.96 -17.17
N VAL A 127 41.52 -16.87 -17.23
CA VAL A 127 40.39 -16.92 -16.28
C VAL A 127 40.90 -17.19 -14.86
N VAL A 128 41.77 -18.19 -14.72
CA VAL A 128 42.32 -18.59 -13.42
C VAL A 128 43.18 -17.47 -12.83
N GLN A 129 44.00 -16.81 -13.64
CA GLN A 129 44.78 -15.65 -13.22
C GLN A 129 43.87 -14.51 -12.73
N THR A 130 42.85 -14.19 -13.50
CA THR A 130 41.89 -13.13 -13.17
C THR A 130 41.17 -13.43 -11.85
N ALA A 131 40.86 -14.69 -11.59
CA ALA A 131 40.29 -15.13 -10.32
C ALA A 131 41.29 -14.98 -9.17
N HIS A 132 42.55 -15.39 -9.36
CA HIS A 132 43.62 -15.27 -8.36
C HIS A 132 43.89 -13.81 -7.98
N GLU A 133 43.89 -12.88 -8.94
CA GLU A 133 44.05 -11.44 -8.70
C GLU A 133 42.90 -10.84 -7.87
N ARG A 134 41.73 -11.46 -7.91
CA ARG A 134 40.55 -11.11 -7.10
C ARG A 134 40.48 -11.88 -5.78
N GLY A 135 41.53 -12.63 -5.44
CA GLY A 135 41.62 -13.44 -4.23
C GLY A 135 40.75 -14.71 -4.25
N ILE A 136 40.30 -15.14 -5.42
CA ILE A 136 39.44 -16.31 -5.61
C ILE A 136 40.31 -17.49 -6.05
N VAL A 137 40.31 -18.58 -5.30
CA VAL A 137 40.98 -19.84 -5.66
C VAL A 137 39.90 -20.86 -6.01
N HIS A 138 40.05 -21.58 -7.13
CA HIS A 138 39.02 -22.48 -7.64
C HIS A 138 38.93 -23.79 -6.85
N ARG A 139 40.06 -24.37 -6.39
CA ARG A 139 40.15 -25.54 -5.50
C ARG A 139 39.64 -26.89 -6.04
N ASP A 140 38.99 -26.92 -7.20
CA ASP A 140 38.42 -28.14 -7.81
C ASP A 140 38.50 -28.11 -9.35
N LEU A 141 39.59 -27.59 -9.90
CA LEU A 141 39.81 -27.57 -11.36
C LEU A 141 39.92 -28.98 -11.91
N LYS A 142 39.05 -29.30 -12.87
CA LYS A 142 38.99 -30.60 -13.55
C LYS A 142 38.27 -30.48 -14.89
N PRO A 143 38.43 -31.45 -15.82
CA PRO A 143 37.87 -31.33 -17.16
C PRO A 143 36.33 -31.28 -17.21
N SER A 144 35.59 -31.76 -16.20
CA SER A 144 34.13 -31.60 -16.17
C SER A 144 33.66 -30.18 -15.88
N ASN A 145 34.54 -29.32 -15.37
CA ASN A 145 34.23 -27.92 -15.04
C ASN A 145 34.66 -26.98 -16.17
N VAL A 146 35.26 -27.48 -17.24
CA VAL A 146 35.62 -26.69 -18.43
C VAL A 146 34.70 -27.08 -19.57
N MET A 147 33.88 -26.16 -20.06
CA MET A 147 33.09 -26.36 -21.28
C MET A 147 33.90 -25.98 -22.51
N VAL A 148 33.79 -26.81 -23.53
CA VAL A 148 34.37 -26.58 -24.86
C VAL A 148 33.27 -26.05 -25.76
N ILE A 149 33.47 -24.85 -26.30
CA ILE A 149 32.59 -24.22 -27.28
C ILE A 149 33.32 -24.18 -28.62
N GLU A 150 32.74 -24.80 -29.64
CA GLU A 150 33.29 -24.80 -30.99
C GLU A 150 32.72 -23.62 -31.78
N ARG A 151 33.57 -22.67 -32.18
CA ARG A 151 33.14 -21.50 -32.96
C ARG A 151 34.14 -21.22 -34.08
N ALA A 152 33.67 -21.26 -35.33
CA ALA A 152 34.48 -20.99 -36.52
C ALA A 152 35.81 -21.79 -36.59
N GLY A 153 35.79 -23.05 -36.14
CA GLY A 153 36.97 -23.93 -36.13
C GLY A 153 37.93 -23.75 -34.95
N GLN A 154 37.65 -22.83 -34.01
CA GLN A 154 38.41 -22.67 -32.77
C GLN A 154 37.68 -23.28 -31.57
N LEU A 155 38.46 -23.82 -30.62
CA LEU A 155 37.99 -24.33 -29.34
C LEU A 155 38.12 -23.24 -28.28
N LEU A 156 36.99 -22.77 -27.74
CA LEU A 156 36.97 -21.76 -26.69
C LEU A 156 36.56 -22.41 -25.36
N PRO A 157 37.34 -22.24 -24.28
CA PRO A 157 36.95 -22.75 -22.97
C PRO A 157 35.95 -21.82 -22.29
N LYS A 158 35.06 -22.41 -21.50
CA LYS A 158 34.26 -21.68 -20.51
C LYS A 158 34.22 -22.41 -19.18
N LEU A 159 34.74 -21.79 -18.14
CA LEU A 159 34.89 -22.38 -16.82
C LEU A 159 33.58 -22.27 -16.03
N LEU A 160 33.05 -23.42 -15.62
CA LEU A 160 31.82 -23.61 -14.85
C LEU A 160 32.19 -23.89 -13.38
N ASP A 161 31.84 -22.99 -12.46
CA ASP A 161 31.96 -23.11 -10.99
C ASP A 161 33.35 -22.87 -10.35
N PHE A 162 33.52 -21.72 -9.69
CA PHE A 162 34.65 -21.45 -8.78
C PHE A 162 34.40 -21.98 -7.38
N GLY A 163 34.60 -23.27 -7.14
CA GLY A 163 34.83 -23.82 -5.78
C GLY A 163 33.70 -23.74 -4.75
N ILE A 164 32.59 -23.07 -5.03
CA ILE A 164 31.49 -22.70 -4.11
C ILE A 164 30.83 -23.93 -3.42
N ALA A 165 31.16 -25.16 -3.82
CA ALA A 165 30.48 -26.38 -3.40
C ALA A 165 31.33 -27.35 -2.55
N LYS A 166 32.54 -27.01 -2.11
CA LYS A 166 33.37 -27.93 -1.28
C LYS A 166 33.79 -27.32 0.05
N LEU A 167 32.85 -27.27 1.00
CA LEU A 167 33.07 -26.85 2.40
C LEU A 167 32.30 -27.77 3.37
N LEU A 168 32.95 -28.87 3.76
CA LEU A 168 32.76 -29.72 4.97
C LEU A 168 34.19 -30.26 5.24
N ASP A 169 34.87 -30.18 6.38
CA ASP A 169 34.52 -30.09 7.81
C ASP A 169 35.55 -29.22 8.56
N GLU A 170 35.13 -28.54 9.63
CA GLU A 170 36.01 -27.97 10.68
C GLU A 170 35.52 -28.30 12.11
N ALA A 171 34.61 -29.27 12.25
CA ALA A 171 33.93 -29.57 13.52
C ALA A 171 34.71 -30.52 14.47
N ALA A 172 36.05 -30.59 14.37
CA ALA A 172 36.86 -31.45 15.23
C ALA A 172 38.22 -30.82 15.60
N LEU A 173 38.22 -29.70 16.33
CA LEU A 173 39.38 -29.23 17.09
C LEU A 173 38.93 -28.69 18.47
N PRO A 174 39.70 -28.90 19.55
CA PRO A 174 39.28 -28.54 20.90
C PRO A 174 39.31 -27.02 21.12
N THR A 175 38.30 -26.52 21.82
CA THR A 175 38.16 -25.14 22.28
C THR A 175 39.36 -24.69 23.13
N PRO A 176 39.93 -23.49 22.92
CA PRO A 176 40.79 -22.87 23.91
C PRO A 176 39.96 -22.47 25.13
N VAL A 177 40.45 -22.86 26.29
CA VAL A 177 39.92 -22.61 27.63
C VAL A 177 39.66 -21.12 27.86
N GLY A 178 38.54 -20.82 28.52
CA GLY A 178 38.06 -19.47 28.77
C GLY A 178 38.92 -18.65 29.74
N ILE A 179 38.76 -17.33 29.61
CA ILE A 179 39.02 -16.36 30.68
C ILE A 179 37.69 -15.62 30.91
N PRO A 180 37.20 -15.45 32.16
CA PRO A 180 35.85 -14.97 32.43
C PRO A 180 35.70 -13.45 32.31
N LEU A 181 34.49 -13.03 31.97
CA LEU A 181 33.97 -11.66 31.98
C LEU A 181 34.09 -10.97 33.36
N ALA A 182 34.45 -9.68 33.37
CA ALA A 182 33.99 -8.71 34.36
C ALA A 182 33.95 -7.27 33.79
N ALA A 183 32.70 -6.78 33.64
CA ALA A 183 32.13 -5.43 33.63
C ALA A 183 33.00 -4.16 33.76
N ARG A 184 32.71 -3.12 32.95
CA ARG A 184 31.91 -1.91 33.31
C ARG A 184 31.99 -0.75 32.27
N ASP A 185 30.81 -0.15 32.07
CA ASP A 185 30.42 1.28 31.94
C ASP A 185 30.93 2.25 30.84
N ASP A 186 29.93 2.83 30.16
CA ASP A 186 29.66 4.24 29.77
C ASP A 186 30.63 5.12 28.93
N ASP A 187 30.13 5.54 27.74
CA ASP A 187 30.14 6.84 27.00
C ASP A 187 31.28 7.89 27.17
N PRO A 188 31.49 8.88 26.23
CA PRO A 188 31.19 9.01 24.79
C PRO A 188 32.43 9.61 24.00
N PRO A 189 32.34 10.12 22.74
CA PRO A 189 33.46 10.21 21.80
C PRO A 189 34.23 11.54 21.83
N THR A 190 35.51 11.57 21.41
CA THR A 190 36.17 12.72 20.72
C THR A 190 37.62 12.47 20.26
N VAL A 191 37.81 12.64 18.94
CA VAL A 191 38.90 13.21 18.12
C VAL A 191 40.31 13.48 18.71
N VAL A 192 41.37 13.04 18.00
CA VAL A 192 42.46 13.82 17.36
C VAL A 192 43.82 13.08 17.32
N ASP A 193 44.36 13.00 16.09
CA ASP A 193 45.74 12.91 15.60
C ASP A 193 46.76 11.87 16.10
N GLY A 194 47.53 11.40 15.11
CA GLY A 194 48.98 11.35 15.29
C GLY A 194 49.65 10.12 14.72
N ASP A 195 49.75 10.08 13.39
CA ASP A 195 50.90 9.60 12.62
C ASP A 195 52.01 8.83 13.39
N ARG A 196 52.13 7.53 13.11
CA ARG A 196 53.40 6.79 13.18
C ARG A 196 53.33 5.56 12.28
N GLY A 197 54.10 5.61 11.20
CA GLY A 197 54.29 4.53 10.27
C GLY A 197 54.84 3.26 10.93
N LEU A 198 54.32 2.12 10.50
CA LEU A 198 54.89 0.81 10.80
C LEU A 198 55.94 0.44 9.76
N HIS A 199 57.09 0.02 10.28
CA HIS A 199 58.34 -0.26 9.59
C HIS A 199 58.29 -1.63 8.86
N PRO A 200 59.06 -1.86 7.77
CA PRO A 200 59.01 -3.09 6.97
C PRO A 200 59.61 -4.37 7.62
N SER A 201 59.58 -4.49 8.95
CA SER A 201 60.33 -5.53 9.68
C SER A 201 59.52 -6.38 10.68
N GLU A 202 58.18 -6.34 10.67
CA GLU A 202 57.34 -7.14 11.58
C GLU A 202 56.47 -8.21 10.89
N VAL A 203 56.69 -8.48 9.60
CA VAL A 203 56.03 -9.58 8.86
C VAL A 203 56.96 -10.79 8.66
N ALA A 204 58.07 -10.85 9.40
CA ALA A 204 59.07 -11.92 9.30
C ALA A 204 59.23 -12.68 10.63
N THR A 205 58.19 -13.36 11.07
CA THR A 205 58.36 -14.47 12.02
C THR A 205 57.16 -15.40 11.87
N LEU A 206 57.26 -16.37 10.96
CA LEU A 206 56.61 -17.68 10.99
C LEU A 206 57.11 -18.49 9.78
N THR A 207 58.42 -18.73 9.74
CA THR A 207 59.02 -19.78 8.91
C THR A 207 59.97 -20.59 9.78
N ALA A 208 59.94 -21.90 9.57
CA ALA A 208 60.83 -22.94 10.10
C ALA A 208 60.40 -23.64 11.41
N THR A 209 59.61 -24.70 11.26
CA THR A 209 59.98 -26.01 11.83
C THR A 209 59.60 -27.10 10.84
N THR A 210 60.60 -27.64 10.14
CA THR A 210 60.56 -28.84 9.32
C THR A 210 60.75 -30.08 10.20
N SER A 211 59.73 -30.92 10.28
CA SER A 211 59.87 -32.36 10.53
C SER A 211 58.69 -33.06 9.85
N PRO A 212 58.91 -34.16 9.10
CA PRO A 212 57.82 -34.90 8.48
C PRO A 212 56.95 -35.55 9.58
N PRO A 213 55.61 -35.56 9.45
CA PRO A 213 54.76 -36.24 10.42
C PRO A 213 54.89 -37.76 10.24
N ASP A 214 54.83 -38.49 11.35
CA ASP A 214 54.87 -39.95 11.37
C ASP A 214 53.72 -40.56 10.56
N HIS A 215 54.01 -41.66 9.85
CA HIS A 215 53.04 -42.40 9.01
C HIS A 215 51.75 -42.83 9.74
N HIS A 216 51.74 -42.80 11.08
CA HIS A 216 50.57 -43.14 11.91
C HIS A 216 49.56 -41.98 12.09
N GLU A 217 49.97 -40.70 12.00
CA GLU A 217 49.03 -39.56 12.18
C GLU A 217 48.15 -39.31 10.95
N VAL A 218 48.67 -39.60 9.74
CA VAL A 218 47.90 -39.51 8.48
C VAL A 218 46.78 -40.57 8.46
N GLN A 219 46.98 -41.72 9.09
CA GLN A 219 45.98 -42.79 9.18
C GLN A 219 44.77 -42.45 10.06
N GLN A 220 44.95 -41.64 11.11
CA GLN A 220 43.86 -41.27 12.02
C GLN A 220 42.99 -40.10 11.48
N ARG A 221 43.53 -39.26 10.59
CA ARG A 221 42.74 -38.16 9.97
C ARG A 221 41.88 -38.60 8.78
N LEU A 222 42.19 -39.75 8.16
CA LEU A 222 41.48 -40.27 6.98
C LEU A 222 40.38 -41.30 7.30
N THR A 223 40.16 -41.64 8.58
CA THR A 223 39.17 -42.65 9.00
C THR A 223 37.77 -42.09 9.26
N HIS A 224 37.56 -40.77 9.14
CA HIS A 224 36.23 -40.18 9.00
C HIS A 224 35.81 -40.15 7.52
N ALA A 225 35.15 -41.22 7.09
CA ALA A 225 34.55 -41.33 5.77
C ALA A 225 33.36 -40.37 5.63
N ASP A 226 33.53 -39.30 4.83
CA ASP A 226 32.60 -38.87 3.74
C ASP A 226 32.73 -37.41 3.25
N SER A 227 33.83 -36.69 3.48
CA SER A 227 34.04 -35.37 2.82
C SER A 227 35.51 -35.08 2.45
N THR A 228 35.87 -35.33 1.18
CA THR A 228 37.18 -34.94 0.60
C THR A 228 37.10 -33.59 -0.14
N ILE A 229 38.06 -32.69 0.12
CA ILE A 229 38.15 -31.36 -0.51
C ILE A 229 38.91 -31.48 -1.83
N GLY A 230 38.18 -31.54 -2.94
CA GLY A 230 38.73 -31.64 -4.30
C GLY A 230 38.36 -32.96 -4.98
N SER A 231 38.58 -33.08 -6.29
CA SER A 231 38.35 -34.33 -7.01
C SER A 231 39.66 -35.13 -6.95
N PRO A 232 39.69 -36.29 -6.28
CA PRO A 232 40.93 -37.00 -5.93
C PRO A 232 41.99 -37.13 -7.04
N PRO A 233 41.63 -37.35 -8.33
CA PRO A 233 42.63 -37.47 -9.39
C PRO A 233 43.33 -36.17 -9.80
N TYR A 234 42.88 -35.01 -9.31
CA TYR A 234 43.39 -33.68 -9.66
C TYR A 234 43.88 -32.90 -8.44
N MET A 235 43.76 -33.49 -7.25
CA MET A 235 44.13 -32.83 -6.00
C MET A 235 45.65 -32.64 -5.90
N SER A 236 46.05 -31.42 -5.56
CA SER A 236 47.45 -31.09 -5.27
C SER A 236 47.92 -31.71 -3.95
N PRO A 237 49.24 -31.93 -3.76
CA PRO A 237 49.81 -32.48 -2.53
C PRO A 237 49.37 -31.72 -1.26
N GLU A 238 49.32 -30.39 -1.32
CA GLU A 238 48.88 -29.56 -0.21
C GLU A 238 47.40 -29.76 0.15
N GLN A 239 46.54 -30.10 -0.81
CA GLN A 239 45.13 -30.43 -0.56
C GLN A 239 44.97 -31.78 0.17
N TRP A 240 45.94 -32.70 0.04
CA TRP A 240 45.96 -33.97 0.76
C TRP A 240 46.54 -33.83 2.18
N ASN A 241 47.52 -32.94 2.37
CA ASN A 241 48.24 -32.78 3.64
C ASN A 241 47.58 -31.81 4.62
N ASN A 242 47.12 -30.65 4.15
CA ASN A 242 46.46 -29.64 4.99
C ASN A 242 45.52 -28.74 4.16
N ALA A 243 44.22 -28.95 4.31
CA ALA A 243 43.20 -28.20 3.59
C ALA A 243 43.18 -26.69 3.88
N VAL A 244 43.78 -26.24 4.99
CA VAL A 244 43.80 -24.83 5.39
C VAL A 244 44.86 -24.02 4.62
N THR A 245 45.87 -24.69 4.04
CA THR A 245 46.99 -24.04 3.33
C THR A 245 46.81 -23.95 1.80
N VAL A 246 45.60 -24.22 1.29
CA VAL A 246 45.31 -24.25 -0.15
C VAL A 246 45.26 -22.84 -0.73
N GLY A 247 46.22 -22.53 -1.61
CA GLY A 247 46.36 -21.22 -2.28
C GLY A 247 46.34 -21.32 -3.81
N PRO A 248 46.62 -20.21 -4.53
CA PRO A 248 46.65 -20.16 -5.99
C PRO A 248 47.51 -21.25 -6.66
N SER A 249 48.61 -21.64 -6.01
CA SER A 249 49.51 -22.71 -6.47
C SER A 249 48.85 -24.08 -6.63
N SER A 250 47.78 -24.35 -5.89
CA SER A 250 47.02 -25.60 -5.97
C SER A 250 46.22 -25.69 -7.27
N ASP A 251 45.67 -24.56 -7.74
CA ASP A 251 44.99 -24.47 -9.03
C ASP A 251 46.00 -24.68 -10.18
N LEU A 252 47.22 -24.15 -10.05
CA LEU A 252 48.28 -24.33 -11.05
C LEU A 252 48.67 -25.81 -11.20
N TYR A 253 48.74 -26.54 -10.09
CA TYR A 253 48.96 -27.99 -10.12
C TYR A 253 47.82 -28.72 -10.83
N ALA A 254 46.57 -28.40 -10.48
CA ALA A 254 45.39 -29.00 -11.10
C ALA A 254 45.32 -28.68 -12.62
N LEU A 255 45.68 -27.47 -13.04
CA LEU A 255 45.84 -27.11 -14.46
C LEU A 255 46.91 -27.97 -15.14
N GLY A 256 48.03 -28.25 -14.47
CA GLY A 256 49.04 -29.19 -14.96
C GLY A 256 48.48 -30.60 -15.19
N VAL A 257 47.65 -31.11 -14.26
CA VAL A 257 47.00 -32.42 -14.41
C VAL A 257 46.00 -32.41 -15.56
N VAL A 258 45.20 -31.34 -15.69
CA VAL A 258 44.23 -31.16 -16.80
C VAL A 258 44.96 -31.08 -18.14
N ALA A 259 46.06 -30.35 -18.24
CA ALA A 259 46.87 -30.27 -19.45
C ALA A 259 47.47 -31.63 -19.84
N TYR A 260 47.93 -32.41 -18.85
CA TYR A 260 48.47 -33.75 -19.08
C TYR A 260 47.39 -34.69 -19.64
N GLU A 261 46.20 -34.69 -19.04
CA GLU A 261 45.08 -35.52 -19.50
C GLU A 261 44.54 -35.06 -20.86
N ALA A 262 44.43 -33.75 -21.09
CA ALA A 262 44.00 -33.20 -22.36
C ALA A 262 44.96 -33.58 -23.50
N MET A 263 46.27 -33.59 -23.25
CA MET A 263 47.29 -33.90 -24.27
C MET A 263 47.47 -35.41 -24.51
N THR A 264 47.39 -36.23 -23.47
CA THR A 264 47.72 -37.66 -23.57
C THR A 264 46.48 -38.56 -23.59
N GLY A 265 45.30 -38.02 -23.27
CA GLY A 265 44.07 -38.78 -23.10
C GLY A 265 44.04 -39.64 -21.83
N ARG A 266 45.09 -39.60 -21.00
CA ARG A 266 45.23 -40.37 -19.75
C ARG A 266 45.66 -39.44 -18.61
N ARG A 267 45.23 -39.75 -17.39
CA ARG A 267 45.68 -39.01 -16.20
C ARG A 267 47.13 -39.37 -15.85
N PRO A 268 47.91 -38.44 -15.27
CA PRO A 268 49.30 -38.71 -14.86
C PRO A 268 49.35 -39.77 -13.75
N PHE A 269 48.35 -39.83 -12.88
CA PHE A 269 48.23 -40.83 -11.83
C PHE A 269 46.85 -41.50 -11.90
N ALA A 270 46.83 -42.83 -11.81
CA ALA A 270 45.62 -43.64 -11.76
C ALA A 270 45.70 -44.59 -10.57
N ALA A 271 44.66 -44.59 -9.75
CA ALA A 271 44.56 -45.37 -8.52
C ALA A 271 43.13 -45.85 -8.29
N ALA A 272 42.97 -46.97 -7.57
CA ALA A 272 41.68 -47.55 -7.22
C ALA A 272 41.16 -47.03 -5.87
N THR A 273 42.04 -46.58 -4.99
CA THR A 273 41.69 -46.08 -3.65
C THR A 273 42.13 -44.64 -3.41
N LEU A 274 41.45 -43.91 -2.51
CA LEU A 274 41.82 -42.54 -2.13
C LEU A 274 43.25 -42.47 -1.54
N LYS A 275 43.65 -43.50 -0.78
CA LYS A 275 44.98 -43.60 -0.18
C LYS A 275 46.08 -43.70 -1.24
N GLU A 276 45.84 -44.47 -2.30
CA GLU A 276 46.77 -44.57 -3.43
C GLU A 276 46.87 -43.25 -4.21
N TYR A 277 45.76 -42.51 -4.40
CA TYR A 277 45.83 -41.17 -4.98
C TYR A 277 46.67 -40.22 -4.13
N ALA A 278 46.48 -40.21 -2.81
CA ALA A 278 47.27 -39.38 -1.91
C ALA A 278 48.78 -39.70 -2.02
N GLU A 279 49.14 -40.99 -2.01
CA GLU A 279 50.53 -41.43 -2.16
C GLU A 279 51.14 -41.00 -3.50
N LEU A 280 50.42 -41.22 -4.61
CA LEU A 280 50.90 -40.87 -5.95
C LEU A 280 51.05 -39.34 -6.12
N HIS A 281 50.05 -38.57 -5.70
CA HIS A 281 50.12 -37.12 -5.83
C HIS A 281 51.18 -36.50 -4.92
N CYS A 282 51.38 -37.00 -3.69
CA CYS A 282 52.37 -36.45 -2.76
C CYS A 282 53.80 -36.90 -3.07
N ASN A 283 54.02 -38.17 -3.45
CA ASN A 283 55.36 -38.76 -3.44
C ASN A 283 55.84 -39.29 -4.81
N ALA A 284 54.96 -39.64 -5.74
CA ALA A 284 55.38 -40.24 -7.01
C ALA A 284 55.92 -39.23 -8.03
N THR A 285 56.89 -39.64 -8.84
CA THR A 285 57.41 -38.85 -9.98
C THR A 285 56.39 -38.78 -11.11
N VAL A 286 56.43 -37.68 -11.87
CA VAL A 286 55.54 -37.49 -13.02
C VAL A 286 55.93 -38.47 -14.14
N PRO A 287 55.00 -39.23 -14.73
CA PRO A 287 55.33 -40.10 -15.85
C PRO A 287 55.74 -39.31 -17.10
N LEU A 288 56.71 -39.84 -17.86
CA LEU A 288 57.14 -39.27 -19.13
C LEU A 288 56.04 -39.41 -20.20
N LEU A 289 55.95 -38.42 -21.09
CA LEU A 289 54.91 -38.35 -22.12
C LEU A 289 55.05 -39.44 -23.20
N GLY A 290 56.28 -39.90 -23.49
CA GLY A 290 56.61 -40.91 -24.52
C GLY A 290 57.09 -40.31 -25.85
N ASP A 291 57.48 -41.16 -26.81
CA ASP A 291 58.01 -40.74 -28.11
C ASP A 291 56.90 -40.11 -28.98
N GLY A 292 57.08 -38.85 -29.42
CA GLY A 292 56.15 -38.13 -30.30
C GLY A 292 55.79 -36.70 -29.86
N LEU A 293 56.17 -36.29 -28.65
CA LEU A 293 55.98 -34.94 -28.11
C LEU A 293 57.34 -34.28 -27.80
N PRO A 294 57.46 -32.93 -27.85
CA PRO A 294 58.70 -32.23 -27.53
C PRO A 294 59.27 -32.57 -26.13
N PRO A 295 60.56 -32.94 -26.00
CA PRO A 295 61.19 -33.25 -24.69
C PRO A 295 61.21 -32.08 -23.69
N ALA A 296 60.97 -30.86 -24.17
CA ALA A 296 60.82 -29.69 -23.30
C ALA A 296 59.52 -29.74 -22.48
N LEU A 297 58.50 -30.48 -22.93
CA LEU A 297 57.23 -30.65 -22.22
C LEU A 297 57.37 -31.53 -20.98
N ASP A 298 58.25 -32.54 -20.98
CA ASP A 298 58.49 -33.35 -19.78
C ASP A 298 59.00 -32.47 -18.62
N ARG A 299 59.97 -31.59 -18.91
CA ARG A 299 60.46 -30.59 -17.93
C ARG A 299 59.38 -29.59 -17.52
N TRP A 300 58.47 -29.26 -18.42
CA TRP A 300 57.34 -28.37 -18.10
C TRP A 300 56.37 -29.05 -17.11
N PHE A 301 56.01 -30.32 -17.34
CA PHE A 301 55.14 -31.08 -16.46
C PHE A 301 55.77 -31.40 -15.11
N GLU A 302 57.07 -31.70 -15.07
CA GLU A 302 57.82 -31.87 -13.82
C GLU A 302 57.69 -30.63 -12.92
N ARG A 303 57.79 -29.43 -13.51
CA ARG A 303 57.65 -28.17 -12.77
C ARG A 303 56.20 -27.82 -12.44
N ALA A 304 55.26 -28.05 -13.37
CA ALA A 304 53.84 -27.79 -13.15
C ALA A 304 53.26 -28.67 -12.02
N LEU A 305 53.72 -29.93 -11.95
CA LEU A 305 53.31 -30.93 -10.98
C LEU A 305 54.32 -31.11 -9.83
N ALA A 306 55.17 -30.10 -9.60
CA ALA A 306 56.13 -30.11 -8.50
C ALA A 306 55.42 -30.25 -7.15
N LYS A 307 55.99 -31.04 -6.25
CA LYS A 307 55.33 -31.39 -4.98
C LYS A 307 55.27 -30.22 -4.01
N GLN A 308 56.32 -29.39 -4.01
CA GLN A 308 56.37 -28.15 -3.25
C GLN A 308 55.74 -27.01 -4.07
N PRO A 309 54.76 -26.27 -3.53
CA PRO A 309 54.12 -25.15 -4.21
C PRO A 309 55.08 -24.08 -4.73
N GLU A 310 56.15 -23.78 -3.97
CA GLU A 310 57.15 -22.75 -4.27
C GLU A 310 57.99 -23.03 -5.53
N GLN A 311 58.05 -24.30 -5.96
CA GLN A 311 58.80 -24.71 -7.14
C GLN A 311 57.99 -24.55 -8.45
N ARG A 312 56.67 -24.36 -8.33
CA ARG A 312 55.77 -24.12 -9.46
C ARG A 312 55.94 -22.68 -9.96
N TRP A 313 55.28 -22.34 -11.05
CA TRP A 313 55.23 -20.94 -11.49
C TRP A 313 54.40 -20.08 -10.54
N PRO A 314 54.72 -18.79 -10.37
CA PRO A 314 53.99 -17.90 -9.47
C PRO A 314 52.60 -17.51 -10.00
N SER A 315 52.34 -17.64 -11.31
CA SER A 315 51.09 -17.22 -11.95
C SER A 315 50.62 -18.20 -13.04
N ALA A 316 49.32 -18.21 -13.33
CA ALA A 316 48.74 -19.06 -14.38
C ALA A 316 49.17 -18.62 -15.78
N LEU A 317 49.38 -17.31 -15.99
CA LEU A 317 49.88 -16.78 -17.25
C LEU A 317 51.32 -17.18 -17.53
N GLU A 318 52.19 -17.21 -16.52
CA GLU A 318 53.57 -17.69 -16.68
C GLU A 318 53.63 -19.19 -16.97
N LEU A 319 52.77 -19.98 -16.32
CA LEU A 319 52.60 -21.40 -16.59
C LEU A 319 52.21 -21.64 -18.07
N ALA A 320 51.22 -20.89 -18.58
CA ALA A 320 50.76 -21.00 -19.97
C ALA A 320 51.80 -20.49 -20.99
N ALA A 321 52.48 -19.39 -20.70
CA ALA A 321 53.58 -18.89 -21.52
C ALA A 321 54.72 -19.91 -21.63
N ALA A 322 55.08 -20.56 -20.52
CA ALA A 322 56.08 -21.62 -20.51
C ALA A 322 55.63 -22.87 -21.31
N LEU A 323 54.33 -23.19 -21.33
CA LEU A 323 53.78 -24.29 -22.12
C LEU A 323 53.92 -24.02 -23.62
N ARG A 324 53.65 -22.78 -24.05
CA ARG A 324 53.81 -22.33 -25.44
C ARG A 324 55.25 -22.41 -25.93
N VAL A 325 56.21 -22.11 -25.06
CA VAL A 325 57.64 -22.26 -25.37
C VAL A 325 58.03 -23.73 -25.44
N ALA A 326 57.58 -24.54 -24.48
CA ALA A 326 57.90 -25.96 -24.41
C ALA A 326 57.28 -26.78 -25.57
N SER A 327 56.16 -26.33 -26.13
CA SER A 327 55.47 -26.99 -27.25
C SER A 327 56.11 -26.75 -28.62
N GLY A 328 57.08 -25.84 -28.75
CA GLY A 328 57.70 -25.49 -30.03
C GLY A 328 56.81 -24.63 -30.94
N LEU A 329 55.59 -24.27 -30.50
CA LEU A 329 54.69 -23.34 -31.18
C LEU A 329 55.05 -21.86 -30.94
N GLY A 330 56.09 -21.61 -30.15
CA GLY A 330 56.66 -20.29 -29.96
C GLY A 330 57.42 -19.84 -31.21
N GLY A 331 56.72 -19.19 -32.15
CA GLY A 331 57.36 -18.28 -33.10
C GLY A 331 58.16 -17.22 -32.33
N SER A 332 59.36 -16.92 -32.83
CA SER A 332 60.27 -15.86 -32.36
C SER A 332 59.51 -14.64 -31.82
N MET A 333 59.89 -14.13 -30.65
CA MET A 333 59.47 -12.81 -30.17
C MET A 333 59.96 -11.72 -31.15
N ALA A 334 59.29 -11.58 -32.29
CA ALA A 334 59.41 -10.41 -33.13
C ALA A 334 58.79 -9.23 -32.36
N VAL A 335 59.62 -8.20 -32.13
CA VAL A 335 59.26 -6.94 -31.49
C VAL A 335 57.98 -6.40 -32.13
N LEU A 336 56.97 -6.12 -31.32
CA LEU A 336 55.74 -5.47 -31.79
C LEU A 336 56.07 -4.02 -32.20
N PRO A 337 55.46 -3.48 -33.26
CA PRO A 337 55.59 -2.06 -33.57
C PRO A 337 55.08 -1.22 -32.39
N GLN A 338 55.90 -0.28 -31.91
CA GLN A 338 55.59 0.62 -30.79
C GLN A 338 55.44 2.07 -31.29
N LEU A 339 54.74 2.90 -30.52
CA LEU A 339 54.66 4.35 -30.76
C LEU A 339 56.05 4.99 -30.63
N ASP A 340 56.22 6.18 -31.22
CA ASP A 340 57.46 6.93 -31.06
C ASP A 340 57.64 7.32 -29.58
N ASP A 341 58.82 7.09 -28.99
CA ASP A 341 59.10 7.41 -27.56
C ASP A 341 58.72 8.86 -27.20
N ALA A 342 59.01 9.80 -28.10
CA ALA A 342 58.67 11.22 -27.91
C ALA A 342 57.15 11.49 -27.87
N VAL A 343 56.35 10.71 -28.61
CA VAL A 343 54.88 10.81 -28.56
C VAL A 343 54.38 10.10 -27.30
N LEU A 344 54.92 8.92 -27.01
CA LEU A 344 54.55 8.10 -25.87
C LEU A 344 54.74 8.85 -24.55
N ASP A 345 55.93 9.40 -24.30
CA ASP A 345 56.26 10.08 -23.04
C ASP A 345 55.34 11.27 -22.77
N VAL A 346 55.11 12.10 -23.79
CA VAL A 346 54.27 13.31 -23.66
C VAL A 346 52.80 12.93 -23.43
N TRP A 347 52.28 11.94 -24.17
CA TRP A 347 50.89 11.51 -24.02
C TRP A 347 50.64 10.77 -22.70
N LEU A 348 51.60 10.00 -22.19
CA LEU A 348 51.47 9.34 -20.89
C LEU A 348 51.53 10.32 -19.71
N ALA A 349 52.14 11.48 -19.88
CA ALA A 349 52.26 12.52 -18.87
C ALA A 349 51.08 13.51 -18.88
N GLU A 350 50.74 14.05 -20.05
CA GLU A 350 49.88 15.24 -20.14
C GLU A 350 48.49 14.97 -20.74
N ALA A 351 48.26 13.81 -21.36
CA ALA A 351 46.95 13.55 -21.98
C ALA A 351 45.84 13.38 -20.92
N PRO A 352 44.58 13.73 -21.24
CA PRO A 352 43.43 13.40 -20.41
C PRO A 352 43.45 11.91 -20.03
N GLN A 353 43.18 11.60 -18.76
CA GLN A 353 43.40 10.26 -18.19
C GLN A 353 42.90 9.11 -19.08
N PRO A 354 41.68 9.12 -19.67
CA PRO A 354 41.21 8.01 -20.51
C PRO A 354 42.06 7.79 -21.77
N LEU A 355 42.65 8.85 -22.33
CA LEU A 355 43.55 8.76 -23.48
C LEU A 355 44.94 8.28 -23.04
N ALA A 356 45.47 8.82 -21.94
CA ALA A 356 46.75 8.38 -21.37
C ALA A 356 46.72 6.89 -21.00
N GLU A 357 45.61 6.39 -20.47
CA GLU A 357 45.44 4.99 -20.13
C GLU A 357 45.25 4.09 -21.37
N SER A 358 44.57 4.56 -22.42
CA SER A 358 44.51 3.84 -23.70
C SER A 358 45.88 3.76 -24.40
N VAL A 359 46.67 4.84 -24.38
CA VAL A 359 48.06 4.83 -24.88
C VAL A 359 48.93 3.89 -24.06
N ALA A 360 48.79 3.91 -22.73
CA ALA A 360 49.46 2.99 -21.82
C ALA A 360 49.10 1.52 -22.04
N ALA A 361 47.85 1.22 -22.39
CA ALA A 361 47.40 -0.13 -22.70
C ALA A 361 47.97 -0.64 -24.03
N PHE A 362 48.09 0.24 -25.03
CA PHE A 362 48.73 -0.08 -26.30
C PHE A 362 50.23 -0.36 -26.14
N ASP A 363 50.92 0.48 -25.37
CA ASP A 363 52.35 0.29 -25.03
C ASP A 363 52.61 -0.99 -24.22
N ALA A 364 51.70 -1.32 -23.29
CA ALA A 364 51.81 -2.52 -22.46
C ALA A 364 51.48 -3.84 -23.18
N ALA A 365 51.02 -3.78 -24.44
CA ALA A 365 50.61 -4.97 -25.18
C ALA A 365 51.79 -5.91 -25.43
N ARG A 366 51.62 -7.21 -25.08
CA ARG A 366 52.70 -8.21 -25.18
C ARG A 366 52.56 -9.17 -26.34
N ASN A 367 51.44 -9.15 -27.05
CA ASN A 367 51.20 -9.96 -28.25
C ASN A 367 50.42 -9.18 -29.32
N PRO A 368 50.43 -9.62 -30.60
CA PRO A 368 49.80 -8.89 -31.70
C PRO A 368 48.30 -8.66 -31.54
N TYR A 369 47.58 -9.63 -30.95
CA TYR A 369 46.14 -9.51 -30.73
C TYR A 369 45.82 -8.48 -29.64
N GLN A 370 46.59 -8.47 -28.54
CA GLN A 370 46.49 -7.43 -27.50
C GLN A 370 46.80 -6.04 -28.08
N ALA A 371 47.84 -5.92 -28.90
CA ALA A 371 48.19 -4.64 -29.53
C ALA A 371 47.09 -4.17 -30.49
N ARG A 372 46.48 -5.09 -31.25
CA ARG A 372 45.32 -4.80 -32.11
C ARG A 372 44.13 -4.29 -31.32
N ASP A 373 43.75 -5.00 -30.26
CA ASP A 373 42.58 -4.64 -29.46
C ASP A 373 42.81 -3.31 -28.72
N ALA A 374 44.02 -3.10 -28.17
CA ALA A 374 44.40 -1.83 -27.55
C ALA A 374 44.46 -0.66 -28.56
N ALA A 375 44.87 -0.90 -29.80
CA ALA A 375 44.84 0.12 -30.87
C ALA A 375 43.39 0.52 -31.21
N HIS A 376 42.49 -0.45 -31.32
CA HIS A 376 41.07 -0.18 -31.53
C HIS A 376 40.45 0.61 -30.38
N ASP A 377 40.80 0.26 -29.13
CA ASP A 377 40.32 0.97 -27.95
C ASP A 377 40.85 2.41 -27.89
N LEU A 378 42.13 2.62 -28.23
CA LEU A 378 42.72 3.96 -28.34
C LEU A 378 42.02 4.81 -29.39
N LEU A 379 41.81 4.28 -30.61
CA LEU A 379 41.07 4.99 -31.66
C LEU A 379 39.64 5.33 -31.22
N ARG A 380 38.94 4.40 -30.56
CA ARG A 380 37.59 4.62 -30.03
C ARG A 380 37.57 5.68 -28.93
N SER A 381 38.57 5.67 -28.06
CA SER A 381 38.74 6.64 -26.96
C SER A 381 39.01 8.05 -27.52
N LEU A 382 39.87 8.18 -28.54
CA LEU A 382 40.15 9.44 -29.24
C LEU A 382 38.90 10.04 -29.88
N VAL A 383 38.18 9.27 -30.69
CA VAL A 383 36.95 9.74 -31.36
C VAL A 383 35.87 10.10 -30.33
N ARG A 384 35.75 9.33 -29.24
CA ARG A 384 34.81 9.61 -28.15
C ARG A 384 35.15 10.93 -27.45
N TYR A 385 36.42 11.15 -27.14
CA TYR A 385 36.87 12.37 -26.49
C TYR A 385 36.62 13.61 -27.38
N LEU A 386 36.94 13.52 -28.68
CA LEU A 386 36.64 14.59 -29.63
C LEU A 386 35.13 14.89 -29.75
N LEU A 387 34.28 13.86 -29.72
CA LEU A 387 32.83 14.04 -29.70
C LEU A 387 32.34 14.76 -28.44
N VAL A 388 32.90 14.42 -27.27
CA VAL A 388 32.62 15.12 -26.01
C VAL A 388 33.02 16.59 -26.11
N LEU A 389 34.20 16.90 -26.62
CA LEU A 389 34.65 18.28 -26.83
C LEU A 389 33.73 19.04 -27.79
N ALA A 390 33.34 18.42 -28.91
CA ALA A 390 32.45 19.03 -29.90
C ALA A 390 31.06 19.32 -29.33
N LEU A 391 30.49 18.40 -28.53
CA LEU A 391 29.19 18.61 -27.86
C LEU A 391 29.28 19.72 -26.79
N ALA A 392 30.32 19.71 -25.96
CA ALA A 392 30.51 20.70 -24.88
C ALA A 392 30.73 22.12 -25.44
N THR A 393 31.58 22.26 -26.45
CA THR A 393 31.85 23.55 -27.10
C THR A 393 30.64 24.07 -27.89
N ARG A 394 29.87 23.18 -28.54
CA ARG A 394 28.60 23.54 -29.19
C ARG A 394 27.59 24.11 -28.19
N ALA A 395 27.48 23.51 -27.00
CA ALA A 395 26.56 23.97 -25.97
C ALA A 395 26.88 25.40 -25.46
N GLN A 396 28.15 25.78 -25.43
CA GLN A 396 28.58 27.10 -24.97
C GLN A 396 28.40 28.21 -26.02
N VAL A 397 28.51 27.89 -27.31
CA VAL A 397 28.52 28.87 -28.43
C VAL A 397 27.21 28.84 -29.22
N ARG A 398 26.06 28.54 -28.58
CA ARG A 398 24.72 28.34 -29.17
C ARG A 398 24.50 29.06 -30.52
N ASP A 399 24.08 28.29 -31.53
CA ASP A 399 23.69 28.80 -32.86
C ASP A 399 22.21 28.47 -33.07
N ASP A 400 21.45 29.44 -33.55
CA ASP A 400 19.98 29.42 -33.62
C ASP A 400 19.44 28.57 -34.77
N ARG A 401 20.31 28.02 -35.63
CA ARG A 401 19.92 27.18 -36.76
C ARG A 401 20.69 25.86 -36.79
N ASP A 402 19.99 24.77 -36.53
CA ASP A 402 20.56 23.44 -36.69
C ASP A 402 20.38 22.90 -38.11
N ASP A 403 21.44 22.26 -38.61
CA ASP A 403 21.39 21.44 -39.83
C ASP A 403 20.45 20.22 -39.59
N PRO A 404 19.46 19.94 -40.45
CA PRO A 404 18.61 18.75 -40.33
C PRO A 404 19.41 17.44 -40.22
N ALA A 405 20.60 17.37 -40.83
CA ALA A 405 21.49 16.23 -40.72
C ALA A 405 22.08 16.04 -39.32
N LEU A 406 22.30 17.13 -38.56
CA LEU A 406 22.74 17.07 -37.17
C LEU A 406 21.66 16.42 -36.30
N LEU A 407 20.43 16.90 -36.42
CA LEU A 407 19.29 16.39 -35.67
C LEU A 407 19.06 14.89 -35.93
N GLU A 408 19.16 14.46 -37.19
CA GLU A 408 19.01 13.05 -37.55
C GLU A 408 20.14 12.16 -36.98
N LEU A 409 21.40 12.62 -36.98
CA LEU A 409 22.49 11.86 -36.37
C LEU A 409 22.38 11.79 -34.84
N VAL A 410 21.94 12.86 -34.16
CA VAL A 410 21.70 12.82 -32.70
C VAL A 410 20.52 11.89 -32.37
N ARG A 411 19.44 11.93 -33.16
CA ARG A 411 18.34 10.95 -33.07
C ARG A 411 18.81 9.53 -33.34
N ALA A 412 19.70 9.32 -34.30
CA ALA A 412 20.29 8.01 -34.58
C ALA A 412 21.16 7.54 -33.40
N MET A 413 21.98 8.42 -32.82
CA MET A 413 22.84 8.13 -31.66
C MET A 413 22.04 7.72 -30.42
N ARG A 414 20.84 8.31 -30.23
CA ARG A 414 19.92 7.91 -29.16
C ARG A 414 19.26 6.55 -29.43
N ARG A 415 19.00 6.23 -30.71
CA ARG A 415 18.34 4.99 -31.14
C ARG A 415 19.30 3.81 -31.31
N ARG A 416 20.57 4.03 -31.67
CA ARG A 416 21.58 2.99 -31.89
C ARG A 416 22.98 3.56 -31.71
N ASP A 417 23.96 2.68 -31.59
CA ASP A 417 25.36 3.11 -31.64
C ASP A 417 25.70 3.63 -33.04
N LEU A 418 26.33 4.81 -33.08
CA LEU A 418 26.87 5.38 -34.31
C LEU A 418 28.16 4.66 -34.70
N THR A 419 28.33 4.43 -36.00
CA THR A 419 29.60 3.97 -36.56
C THR A 419 30.68 5.03 -36.37
N ALA A 420 31.96 4.67 -36.50
CA ALA A 420 33.05 5.66 -36.41
C ALA A 420 32.89 6.79 -37.45
N ALA A 421 32.50 6.44 -38.68
CA ALA A 421 32.21 7.41 -39.75
C ALA A 421 31.06 8.37 -39.37
N GLU A 422 29.99 7.85 -38.77
CA GLU A 422 28.87 8.67 -38.31
C GLU A 422 29.25 9.57 -37.13
N ARG A 423 30.11 9.11 -36.22
CA ARG A 423 30.63 9.92 -35.11
C ARG A 423 31.50 11.07 -35.61
N VAL A 424 32.39 10.81 -36.57
CA VAL A 424 33.20 11.88 -37.19
C VAL A 424 32.32 12.85 -37.98
N ARG A 425 31.33 12.36 -38.71
CA ARG A 425 30.35 13.22 -39.38
C ARG A 425 29.56 14.08 -38.38
N LEU A 426 29.19 13.52 -37.23
CA LEU A 426 28.54 14.25 -36.15
C LEU A 426 29.46 15.34 -35.57
N ILE A 427 30.73 15.03 -35.31
CA ILE A 427 31.75 16.00 -34.87
C ILE A 427 31.83 17.16 -35.86
N ARG A 428 31.92 16.86 -37.17
CA ARG A 428 31.94 17.89 -38.23
C ARG A 428 30.70 18.78 -38.16
N LEU A 429 29.50 18.20 -38.07
CA LEU A 429 28.26 18.98 -38.02
C LEU A 429 28.10 19.81 -36.73
N LEU A 430 28.63 19.34 -35.61
CA LEU A 430 28.64 20.09 -34.34
C LEU A 430 29.57 21.31 -34.40
N VAL A 431 30.72 21.19 -35.06
CA VAL A 431 31.72 22.26 -35.11
C VAL A 431 31.55 23.19 -36.32
N ARG A 432 30.97 22.71 -37.44
CA ARG A 432 30.81 23.45 -38.70
C ARG A 432 30.16 24.83 -38.58
N PRO A 433 29.08 25.04 -37.79
CA PRO A 433 28.48 26.36 -37.64
C PRO A 433 29.44 27.38 -36.98
N LEU A 434 30.46 26.89 -36.29
CA LEU A 434 31.43 27.69 -35.53
C LEU A 434 32.65 28.11 -36.36
N ILE A 435 32.77 27.64 -37.61
CA ILE A 435 33.89 27.99 -38.53
C ILE A 435 33.99 29.52 -38.71
N GLY A 436 32.85 30.22 -38.84
CA GLY A 436 32.81 31.68 -39.00
C GLY A 436 33.19 32.47 -37.74
N ARG A 437 33.39 31.80 -36.59
CA ARG A 437 33.67 32.41 -35.28
C ARG A 437 34.89 31.78 -34.58
N ARG A 438 35.89 31.34 -35.35
CA ARG A 438 37.11 30.67 -34.84
C ARG A 438 37.71 31.34 -33.58
N GLY A 439 37.86 32.66 -33.58
CA GLY A 439 38.45 33.40 -32.45
C GLY A 439 37.60 33.46 -31.18
N ALA A 440 36.30 33.13 -31.26
CA ALA A 440 35.38 33.05 -30.13
C ALA A 440 35.15 31.59 -29.67
N HIS A 441 35.73 30.60 -30.36
CA HIS A 441 35.60 29.20 -29.97
C HIS A 441 36.48 28.90 -28.74
N PRO A 442 35.98 28.16 -27.73
CA PRO A 442 36.78 27.82 -26.55
C PRO A 442 38.03 26.99 -26.84
N ILE A 443 38.02 26.23 -27.95
CA ILE A 443 39.12 25.39 -28.44
C ILE A 443 39.32 25.66 -29.95
N PRO A 444 40.00 26.74 -30.37
CA PRO A 444 40.09 27.11 -31.78
C PRO A 444 40.68 26.02 -32.69
N GLU A 445 41.59 25.21 -32.16
CA GLU A 445 42.24 24.11 -32.87
C GLU A 445 41.25 22.99 -33.25
N LEU A 446 40.14 22.84 -32.51
CA LEU A 446 39.08 21.89 -32.87
C LEU A 446 38.34 22.31 -34.16
N VAL A 447 38.24 23.62 -34.42
CA VAL A 447 37.68 24.18 -35.66
C VAL A 447 38.64 23.92 -36.81
N ASP A 448 39.95 24.10 -36.59
CA ASP A 448 40.97 23.84 -37.60
C ASP A 448 41.00 22.35 -38.01
N LEU A 449 40.77 21.45 -37.06
CA LEU A 449 40.73 20.00 -37.28
C LEU A 449 39.60 19.54 -38.23
N VAL A 450 38.46 20.24 -38.24
CA VAL A 450 37.29 19.90 -39.07
C VAL A 450 37.16 20.76 -40.33
N THR A 451 38.00 21.78 -40.48
CA THR A 451 37.96 22.69 -41.62
C THR A 451 38.90 22.15 -42.71
N PRO A 452 38.39 21.83 -43.92
CA PRO A 452 39.24 21.34 -45.01
C PRO A 452 40.34 22.36 -45.36
N ARG A 453 41.56 21.89 -45.60
CA ARG A 453 42.66 22.70 -46.14
C ARG A 453 42.51 22.88 -47.65
N ASP A 454 43.27 23.82 -48.24
CA ASP A 454 43.25 24.15 -49.68
C ASP A 454 43.48 22.96 -50.64
N ASP A 455 43.96 21.81 -50.14
CA ASP A 455 44.20 20.57 -50.90
C ASP A 455 43.07 19.52 -50.72
N ASP A 456 41.89 19.94 -50.23
CA ASP A 456 40.68 19.11 -50.01
C ASP A 456 40.89 17.88 -49.09
N THR A 457 42.01 17.82 -48.37
CA THR A 457 42.33 16.76 -47.41
C THR A 457 41.79 17.11 -46.03
N ASP A 458 40.81 16.33 -45.57
CA ASP A 458 40.23 16.45 -44.23
C ASP A 458 41.14 15.76 -43.19
N GLU A 459 41.51 16.47 -42.12
CA GLU A 459 42.48 15.97 -41.14
C GLU A 459 41.95 14.80 -40.29
N LEU A 460 40.62 14.57 -40.27
CA LEU A 460 39.96 13.45 -39.57
C LEU A 460 39.79 12.20 -40.45
N ASP A 461 39.90 12.31 -41.78
CA ASP A 461 39.73 11.16 -42.69
C ASP A 461 40.78 10.05 -42.50
N PRO A 462 42.06 10.34 -42.18
CA PRO A 462 43.01 9.30 -41.80
C PRO A 462 42.60 8.51 -40.55
N ILE A 463 41.92 9.15 -39.60
CA ILE A 463 41.40 8.48 -38.38
C ILE A 463 40.29 7.48 -38.72
N LEU A 464 39.50 7.78 -39.77
CA LEU A 464 38.49 6.86 -40.31
C LEU A 464 39.10 5.74 -41.13
N ALA A 465 40.12 6.05 -41.96
CA ALA A 465 40.83 5.09 -42.80
C ALA A 465 41.66 4.06 -41.99
N MET A 466 41.98 4.37 -40.73
CA MET A 466 42.66 3.49 -39.79
C MET A 466 41.77 2.40 -39.17
N GLN A 467 40.45 2.39 -39.44
CA GLN A 467 39.56 1.32 -38.98
C GLN A 467 39.40 0.22 -40.04
N PRO A 468 39.65 -1.06 -39.71
CA PRO A 468 39.60 -2.13 -40.69
C PRO A 468 38.16 -2.35 -41.21
N ALA A 469 38.01 -2.56 -42.52
CA ALA A 469 36.73 -2.91 -43.16
C ALA A 469 36.25 -4.34 -42.81
N SER A 470 37.14 -5.17 -42.27
CA SER A 470 36.90 -6.55 -41.80
C SER A 470 38.10 -7.03 -40.98
N ASP A 471 37.89 -7.87 -39.96
CA ASP A 471 38.96 -8.48 -39.18
C ASP A 471 40.01 -9.17 -40.08
N PRO A 472 41.32 -8.89 -39.92
CA PRO A 472 42.35 -9.59 -40.68
C PRO A 472 42.25 -11.10 -40.38
N PRO A 473 42.39 -11.97 -41.41
CA PRO A 473 42.31 -13.42 -41.24
C PRO A 473 43.29 -13.87 -40.16
N GLY A 474 42.86 -14.81 -39.31
CA GLY A 474 43.44 -15.15 -37.99
C GLY A 474 44.89 -15.65 -37.93
N ALA A 475 45.71 -15.44 -38.96
CA ALA A 475 47.15 -15.64 -38.89
C ALA A 475 47.81 -14.45 -38.16
N GLU A 476 48.63 -14.75 -37.15
CA GLU A 476 49.37 -13.76 -36.35
C GLU A 476 50.19 -12.79 -37.23
N ASP A 477 50.74 -13.26 -38.34
CA ASP A 477 51.50 -12.46 -39.31
C ASP A 477 50.64 -11.39 -40.02
N ALA A 478 49.36 -11.66 -40.27
CA ALA A 478 48.46 -10.69 -40.86
C ALA A 478 48.17 -9.53 -39.89
N VAL A 479 48.01 -9.85 -38.60
CA VAL A 479 47.81 -8.84 -37.54
C VAL A 479 49.08 -8.01 -37.35
N ARG A 480 50.26 -8.63 -37.38
CA ARG A 480 51.56 -7.93 -37.29
C ARG A 480 51.78 -6.99 -38.48
N SER A 481 51.47 -7.44 -39.70
CA SER A 481 51.57 -6.61 -40.91
C SER A 481 50.63 -5.41 -40.85
N TRP A 482 49.39 -5.62 -40.39
CA TRP A 482 48.44 -4.53 -40.17
C TRP A 482 48.92 -3.55 -39.10
N LEU A 483 49.44 -4.02 -37.95
CA LEU A 483 50.03 -3.16 -36.92
C LEU A 483 51.20 -2.33 -37.46
N ALA A 484 52.07 -2.93 -38.28
CA ALA A 484 53.21 -2.22 -38.89
C ALA A 484 52.78 -1.09 -39.83
N GLN A 485 51.61 -1.22 -40.48
CA GLN A 485 51.01 -0.16 -41.29
C GLN A 485 50.26 0.87 -40.45
N LEU A 486 49.61 0.44 -39.36
CA LEU A 486 48.80 1.31 -38.50
C LEU A 486 49.64 2.24 -37.62
N VAL A 487 50.70 1.74 -36.98
CA VAL A 487 51.47 2.50 -35.97
C VAL A 487 52.02 3.83 -36.50
N PRO A 488 52.59 3.93 -37.71
CA PRO A 488 53.01 5.22 -38.27
C PRO A 488 51.86 6.22 -38.44
N GLU A 489 50.68 5.75 -38.85
CA GLU A 489 49.49 6.59 -39.00
C GLU A 489 48.93 7.01 -37.62
N LEU A 490 48.97 6.11 -36.63
CA LEU A 490 48.60 6.40 -35.25
C LEU A 490 49.54 7.47 -34.64
N ASN A 491 50.85 7.36 -34.84
CA ASN A 491 51.83 8.39 -34.46
C ASN A 491 51.51 9.74 -35.11
N ARG A 492 51.16 9.75 -36.41
CA ARG A 492 50.78 10.97 -37.13
C ARG A 492 49.50 11.59 -36.56
N ALA A 493 48.49 10.77 -36.25
CA ALA A 493 47.24 11.22 -35.67
C ALA A 493 47.43 11.79 -34.25
N LEU A 494 48.20 11.12 -33.39
CA LEU A 494 48.53 11.61 -32.05
C LEU A 494 49.31 12.94 -32.10
N ARG A 495 50.23 13.11 -33.05
CA ARG A 495 50.92 14.40 -33.25
C ARG A 495 49.97 15.52 -33.68
N ARG A 496 48.97 15.22 -34.52
CA ARG A 496 47.94 16.19 -34.94
C ARG A 496 46.99 16.57 -33.80
N LEU A 497 46.62 15.59 -32.98
CA LEU A 497 45.73 15.79 -31.82
C LEU A 497 46.47 16.30 -30.58
N ALA A 498 47.76 16.60 -30.67
CA ALA A 498 48.57 17.09 -29.55
C ALA A 498 48.06 18.41 -28.96
N PHE A 499 47.24 19.19 -29.69
CA PHE A 499 46.58 20.37 -29.14
C PHE A 499 45.70 20.04 -27.92
N VAL A 500 45.17 18.81 -27.81
CA VAL A 500 44.39 18.37 -26.63
C VAL A 500 45.21 18.45 -25.34
N LEU A 501 46.53 18.28 -25.44
CA LEU A 501 47.46 18.33 -24.31
C LEU A 501 47.62 19.74 -23.75
N ASP A 502 47.27 20.77 -24.53
CA ASP A 502 47.28 22.17 -24.11
C ASP A 502 46.11 22.53 -23.19
N TYR A 503 45.13 21.63 -23.07
CA TYR A 503 43.91 21.81 -22.30
C TYR A 503 43.90 20.85 -21.11
N VAL A 504 44.21 21.36 -19.93
CA VAL A 504 44.37 20.54 -18.72
C VAL A 504 42.99 20.19 -18.15
N LEU A 505 42.68 18.89 -18.08
CA LEU A 505 41.47 18.38 -17.44
C LEU A 505 41.58 18.44 -15.92
N VAL A 506 40.64 19.16 -15.29
CA VAL A 506 40.60 19.35 -13.84
C VAL A 506 39.22 19.06 -13.27
N VAL A 507 39.17 18.70 -11.99
CA VAL A 507 37.92 18.50 -11.25
C VAL A 507 38.03 19.25 -9.92
N PRO A 508 37.27 20.34 -9.73
CA PRO A 508 37.25 21.07 -8.48
C PRO A 508 36.62 20.24 -7.35
N ARG A 509 37.24 20.28 -6.17
CA ARG A 509 36.75 19.77 -4.89
C ARG A 509 36.74 20.93 -3.90
N LYS A 510 35.98 20.81 -2.82
CA LYS A 510 35.83 21.81 -1.75
C LYS A 510 37.09 22.64 -1.42
N ASP A 511 38.26 22.00 -1.33
CA ASP A 511 39.52 22.63 -0.91
C ASP A 511 40.66 22.55 -1.95
N ALA A 512 40.42 21.96 -3.12
CA ALA A 512 41.49 21.67 -4.09
C ALA A 512 40.97 21.50 -5.52
N VAL A 513 41.79 21.86 -6.51
CA VAL A 513 41.52 21.57 -7.92
C VAL A 513 42.41 20.41 -8.34
N GLU A 514 41.83 19.23 -8.51
CA GLU A 514 42.58 18.02 -8.86
C GLU A 514 42.85 17.97 -10.37
N ARG A 515 44.08 17.68 -10.78
CA ARG A 515 44.40 17.36 -12.19
C ARG A 515 44.07 15.91 -12.52
N TRP A 516 43.45 15.69 -13.68
CA TRP A 516 43.02 14.39 -14.21
C TRP A 516 43.67 14.09 -15.57
N THR A 517 44.99 14.30 -15.63
CA THR A 517 45.85 14.01 -16.79
C THR A 517 46.89 12.94 -16.41
N GLY A 518 47.40 12.21 -17.41
CA GLY A 518 48.45 11.20 -17.26
C GLY A 518 47.99 9.84 -16.71
N ARG A 519 48.94 8.91 -16.52
CA ARG A 519 48.67 7.55 -15.99
C ARG A 519 48.23 7.56 -14.52
N ARG A 520 47.35 6.63 -14.17
CA ARG A 520 46.85 6.39 -12.81
C ARG A 520 47.93 5.90 -11.83
N ARG A 521 48.72 6.79 -11.23
CA ARG A 521 49.62 6.46 -10.10
C ARG A 521 49.79 7.63 -9.11
N GLN A 522 49.31 7.42 -7.87
CA GLN A 522 49.53 8.23 -6.66
C GLN A 522 49.01 9.69 -6.70
N ARG A 523 48.94 10.35 -5.53
CA ARG A 523 48.22 11.61 -5.22
C ARG A 523 48.04 12.57 -6.43
N ARG A 524 46.79 12.94 -6.74
CA ARG A 524 46.48 13.92 -7.79
C ARG A 524 47.15 15.25 -7.48
N THR A 525 47.90 15.78 -8.44
CA THR A 525 48.56 17.07 -8.31
C THR A 525 47.52 18.20 -8.35
N LEU A 526 47.68 19.20 -7.49
CA LEU A 526 46.83 20.40 -7.50
C LEU A 526 47.10 21.25 -8.76
N ALA A 527 46.05 21.72 -9.41
CA ALA A 527 46.12 22.66 -10.52
C ALA A 527 46.03 24.11 -10.03
N THR A 528 46.79 25.02 -10.66
CA THR A 528 46.74 26.46 -10.38
C THR A 528 45.74 27.12 -11.30
N VAL A 529 44.60 27.56 -10.75
CA VAL A 529 43.55 28.27 -11.51
C VAL A 529 43.74 29.78 -11.37
N HIS A 530 43.76 30.48 -12.49
CA HIS A 530 44.05 31.93 -12.54
C HIS A 530 42.79 32.79 -12.68
N ALA A 531 41.75 32.29 -13.37
CA ALA A 531 40.46 32.98 -13.52
C ALA A 531 39.35 32.01 -14.01
N GLY A 532 38.12 32.16 -13.48
CA GLY A 532 36.93 31.40 -13.86
C GLY A 532 36.08 30.97 -12.65
N GLU A 533 34.77 30.77 -12.87
CA GLU A 533 33.89 30.20 -11.85
C GLU A 533 34.08 28.67 -11.83
N LEU A 534 34.55 28.14 -10.70
CA LEU A 534 34.75 26.71 -10.51
C LEU A 534 33.49 26.11 -9.90
N VAL A 535 32.92 25.10 -10.56
CA VAL A 535 31.79 24.36 -10.03
C VAL A 535 32.30 23.07 -9.40
N GLU A 536 31.94 22.83 -8.13
CA GLU A 536 32.39 21.66 -7.40
C GLU A 536 31.94 20.37 -8.11
N HIS A 537 32.87 19.41 -8.25
CA HIS A 537 32.69 18.11 -8.90
C HIS A 537 32.50 18.13 -10.43
N HIS A 538 32.37 19.29 -11.07
CA HIS A 538 32.29 19.38 -12.54
C HIS A 538 33.67 19.17 -13.18
N PRO A 539 33.82 18.24 -14.13
CA PRO A 539 35.05 18.15 -14.91
C PRO A 539 35.15 19.32 -15.89
N MET A 540 36.24 20.09 -15.81
CA MET A 540 36.45 21.32 -16.59
C MET A 540 37.82 21.28 -17.29
N LEU A 541 37.94 22.01 -18.41
CA LEU A 541 39.21 22.21 -19.11
C LEU A 541 39.79 23.59 -18.80
N LEU A 542 41.10 23.63 -18.53
CA LEU A 542 41.87 24.86 -18.39
C LEU A 542 42.74 25.11 -19.64
N ASP A 543 42.77 26.35 -20.13
CA ASP A 543 43.69 26.77 -21.21
C ASP A 543 45.16 26.85 -20.72
N ARG A 544 46.10 27.09 -21.65
CA ARG A 544 47.53 27.29 -21.35
C ARG A 544 47.83 28.40 -20.32
N LYS A 545 46.88 29.31 -20.06
CA LYS A 545 47.00 30.40 -19.08
C LYS A 545 46.31 30.07 -17.75
N GLY A 546 45.81 28.85 -17.57
CA GLY A 546 45.14 28.39 -16.36
C GLY A 546 43.73 28.97 -16.18
N ARG A 547 43.07 29.36 -17.27
CA ARG A 547 41.68 29.88 -17.27
C ARG A 547 40.70 28.79 -17.67
N VAL A 548 39.54 28.73 -17.03
CA VAL A 548 38.47 27.78 -17.38
C VAL A 548 37.96 28.09 -18.79
N CYS A 549 38.06 27.14 -19.72
CA CYS A 549 37.60 27.32 -21.10
C CYS A 549 36.32 26.53 -21.41
N VAL A 550 36.20 25.28 -20.96
CA VAL A 550 35.05 24.41 -21.26
C VAL A 550 34.61 23.67 -19.99
N ASP A 551 33.31 23.68 -19.70
CA ASP A 551 32.70 22.76 -18.73
C ASP A 551 32.27 21.48 -19.48
N LEU A 552 32.77 20.33 -19.04
CA LEU A 552 32.46 19.04 -19.64
C LEU A 552 31.29 18.33 -18.95
N TRP A 553 30.76 18.86 -17.84
CA TRP A 553 29.56 18.32 -17.22
C TRP A 553 28.31 18.63 -18.08
N PRO A 554 27.38 17.68 -18.29
CA PRO A 554 27.33 16.31 -17.75
C PRO A 554 27.95 15.25 -18.68
N LEU A 555 28.60 15.63 -19.79
CA LEU A 555 29.19 14.70 -20.77
C LEU A 555 30.39 13.91 -20.24
N VAL A 556 31.05 14.43 -19.21
CA VAL A 556 32.08 13.76 -18.43
C VAL A 556 31.69 13.82 -16.96
N GLN A 557 31.78 12.69 -16.27
CA GLN A 557 31.40 12.58 -14.85
C GLN A 557 32.47 11.85 -14.07
N VAL A 558 32.65 12.24 -12.81
CA VAL A 558 33.53 11.53 -11.88
C VAL A 558 32.68 10.80 -10.85
N VAL A 559 32.61 9.47 -10.99
CA VAL A 559 31.74 8.62 -10.18
C VAL A 559 32.53 7.39 -9.72
N SER A 560 32.25 6.89 -8.53
CA SER A 560 32.79 5.59 -8.09
C SER A 560 32.01 4.46 -8.76
N PRO A 561 32.65 3.53 -9.50
CA PRO A 561 31.95 2.43 -10.16
C PRO A 561 31.20 1.50 -9.21
N THR A 562 31.69 1.38 -7.97
CA THR A 562 31.08 0.63 -6.86
C THR A 562 31.36 1.37 -5.54
N GLU A 563 30.59 1.08 -4.49
CA GLU A 563 30.72 1.75 -3.17
C GLU A 563 32.14 1.69 -2.58
N SER A 564 32.95 0.69 -2.95
CA SER A 564 34.33 0.53 -2.47
C SER A 564 35.40 0.90 -3.50
N ALA A 565 35.02 1.29 -4.73
CA ALA A 565 35.97 1.63 -5.79
C ALA A 565 36.35 3.11 -5.77
N ARG A 566 37.58 3.41 -6.19
CA ARG A 566 38.03 4.79 -6.38
C ARG A 566 37.21 5.45 -7.50
N PRO A 567 36.94 6.77 -7.42
CA PRO A 567 36.23 7.49 -8.47
C PRO A 567 36.96 7.37 -9.80
N GLU A 568 36.21 7.01 -10.85
CA GLU A 568 36.65 6.94 -12.24
C GLU A 568 36.04 8.08 -13.04
N LEU A 569 36.68 8.40 -14.17
CA LEU A 569 36.20 9.40 -15.12
C LEU A 569 35.40 8.73 -16.24
N PHE A 570 34.10 8.92 -16.23
CA PHE A 570 33.17 8.37 -17.22
C PHE A 570 32.94 9.38 -18.35
N GLN A 571 33.04 8.91 -19.60
CA GLN A 571 32.80 9.73 -20.80
C GLN A 571 31.54 9.27 -21.53
N PHE A 572 30.72 10.23 -21.98
CA PHE A 572 29.55 9.96 -22.80
C PHE A 572 29.92 9.15 -24.07
N CYS A 573 29.21 8.05 -24.28
CA CYS A 573 29.45 7.11 -25.38
C CYS A 573 28.27 6.97 -26.35
N GLY A 574 27.06 7.40 -25.97
CA GLY A 574 25.86 7.30 -26.80
C GLY A 574 24.71 6.58 -26.10
N ARG A 575 24.02 5.67 -26.80
CA ARG A 575 22.88 4.92 -26.26
C ARG A 575 23.28 3.98 -25.12
N GLY A 576 22.46 3.95 -24.08
CA GLY A 576 22.47 2.97 -23.00
C GLY A 576 21.12 2.31 -22.77
N ARG A 577 21.05 1.30 -21.90
CA ARG A 577 19.79 0.62 -21.54
C ARG A 577 18.87 1.51 -20.71
N HIS A 578 19.44 2.32 -19.81
CA HIS A 578 18.72 3.15 -18.85
C HIS A 578 18.94 4.66 -19.06
N GLY A 579 19.34 5.09 -20.26
CA GLY A 579 19.66 6.48 -20.55
C GLY A 579 20.86 6.64 -21.49
N ALA A 580 21.57 7.75 -21.37
CA ALA A 580 22.86 7.93 -22.00
C ALA A 580 23.88 6.97 -21.38
N ARG A 581 24.60 6.19 -22.19
CA ARG A 581 25.70 5.35 -21.71
C ARG A 581 26.96 6.19 -21.60
N MET A 582 27.61 6.08 -20.45
CA MET A 582 28.92 6.63 -20.16
C MET A 582 29.89 5.50 -19.83
N ILE A 583 31.15 5.62 -20.24
CA ILE A 583 32.14 4.55 -20.11
C ILE A 583 33.43 5.12 -19.51
N ALA A 584 33.99 4.43 -18.53
CA ALA A 584 35.33 4.68 -18.01
C ALA A 584 36.34 3.79 -18.76
N ALA A 585 37.09 4.37 -19.71
CA ALA A 585 38.13 3.65 -20.45
C ALA A 585 39.47 3.69 -19.67
N PRO A 586 40.26 2.59 -19.69
CA PRO A 586 40.07 1.31 -20.38
C PRO A 586 39.36 0.27 -19.50
N SER A 587 39.06 0.59 -18.23
CA SER A 587 38.43 -0.33 -17.27
C SER A 587 37.10 -0.93 -17.72
N GLY A 588 36.42 -0.27 -18.67
CA GLY A 588 35.19 -0.77 -19.28
C GLY A 588 33.94 -0.59 -18.41
N TYR A 589 34.04 0.07 -17.25
CA TYR A 589 32.86 0.33 -16.41
C TYR A 589 31.84 1.17 -17.19
N GLU A 590 30.57 0.76 -17.11
CA GLU A 590 29.44 1.47 -17.70
C GLU A 590 28.64 2.18 -16.60
N HIS A 591 28.25 3.43 -16.89
CA HIS A 591 27.34 4.23 -16.08
C HIS A 591 26.23 4.76 -16.98
N HIS A 592 25.00 4.87 -16.49
CA HIS A 592 23.86 5.36 -17.26
C HIS A 592 23.25 6.59 -16.62
N ASP A 593 23.14 7.67 -17.40
CA ASP A 593 22.50 8.92 -16.98
C ASP A 593 21.30 9.22 -17.90
N PRO A 594 20.05 9.17 -17.39
CA PRO A 594 18.88 9.49 -18.19
C PRO A 594 18.76 10.98 -18.52
N ALA A 595 19.29 11.89 -17.69
CA ALA A 595 19.13 13.33 -17.84
C ALA A 595 20.04 13.94 -18.93
N LEU A 596 21.13 13.25 -19.29
CA LEU A 596 22.10 13.72 -20.27
C LEU A 596 21.47 13.90 -21.67
N TRP A 597 20.49 13.08 -22.06
CA TRP A 597 19.77 13.29 -23.33
C TRP A 597 18.91 14.55 -23.32
N ASP A 598 18.34 14.92 -22.17
CA ASP A 598 17.59 16.17 -22.02
C ASP A 598 18.52 17.38 -22.08
N TRP A 599 19.72 17.28 -21.49
CA TRP A 599 20.78 18.28 -21.63
C TRP A 599 21.21 18.46 -23.09
N ILE A 600 21.48 17.36 -23.82
CA ILE A 600 21.78 17.45 -25.27
C ILE A 600 20.62 18.12 -26.01
N ALA A 601 19.37 17.80 -25.65
CA ALA A 601 18.20 18.40 -26.26
C ALA A 601 18.15 19.92 -26.08
N ASN A 602 18.45 20.40 -24.87
CA ASN A 602 18.23 21.79 -24.46
C ASN A 602 19.43 22.69 -24.76
N ASP A 603 20.64 22.17 -24.65
CA ASP A 603 21.87 22.96 -24.68
C ASP A 603 22.63 22.80 -26.00
N VAL A 604 22.53 21.65 -26.67
CA VAL A 604 23.24 21.38 -27.94
C VAL A 604 22.35 21.62 -29.16
N LEU A 605 21.06 21.28 -29.08
CA LEU A 605 20.10 21.44 -30.19
C LEU A 605 19.29 22.74 -30.05
N ALA A 606 19.13 23.47 -31.15
CA ALA A 606 18.29 24.66 -31.27
C ALA A 606 16.79 24.32 -31.17
N GLU A 607 15.96 25.30 -30.80
CA GLU A 607 14.52 25.19 -30.94
C GLU A 607 14.14 25.14 -32.42
N ILE A 608 13.27 24.19 -32.78
CA ILE A 608 12.74 24.09 -34.14
C ILE A 608 11.81 25.30 -34.34
N ASP A 609 12.24 26.31 -35.09
CA ASP A 609 11.41 27.47 -35.46
C ASP A 609 10.26 27.00 -36.37
N ASP A 610 9.08 26.88 -35.75
CA ASP A 610 7.92 26.14 -36.22
C ASP A 610 7.01 27.02 -37.10
N SER A 611 7.57 27.67 -38.12
CA SER A 611 6.78 28.52 -39.03
C SER A 611 6.39 27.83 -40.36
N SER A 612 7.08 26.77 -40.77
CA SER A 612 6.87 26.14 -42.09
C SER A 612 6.35 24.69 -42.06
N ALA A 613 6.55 23.93 -40.97
CA ALA A 613 6.13 22.53 -40.86
C ALA A 613 4.73 22.32 -40.23
N VAL A 614 4.20 23.35 -39.54
CA VAL A 614 2.91 23.35 -38.82
C VAL A 614 1.71 23.06 -39.71
N ARG A 615 1.79 23.16 -41.04
CA ARG A 615 0.59 23.04 -41.90
C ARG A 615 0.15 21.62 -42.26
N ARG A 616 0.93 20.56 -41.95
CA ARG A 616 0.55 19.17 -42.30
C ARG A 616 0.48 18.17 -41.13
N GLU A 617 1.16 18.41 -39.99
CA GLU A 617 1.23 17.44 -38.87
C GLU A 617 0.29 17.77 -37.67
N ASP A 618 -0.55 18.79 -37.77
CA ASP A 618 -1.05 19.52 -36.58
C ASP A 618 -2.38 19.05 -35.96
N ARG A 619 -2.83 17.84 -36.27
CA ARG A 619 -4.02 17.30 -35.60
C ARG A 619 -3.62 16.26 -34.57
N PRO A 620 -3.95 16.46 -33.28
CA PRO A 620 -3.60 15.51 -32.24
C PRO A 620 -4.21 14.13 -32.56
N PRO A 621 -3.46 13.04 -32.35
CA PRO A 621 -3.94 11.68 -32.61
C PRO A 621 -5.04 11.26 -31.63
N TYR A 622 -5.06 11.87 -30.44
CA TYR A 622 -6.07 11.68 -29.41
C TYR A 622 -7.05 12.87 -29.41
N LEU A 623 -8.33 12.60 -29.20
CA LEU A 623 -9.36 13.65 -29.07
C LEU A 623 -9.75 13.93 -27.61
N GLY A 624 -9.16 13.19 -26.68
CA GLY A 624 -9.41 13.31 -25.26
C GLY A 624 -10.85 13.00 -24.90
N LEU A 625 -11.57 14.00 -24.40
CA LEU A 625 -12.95 13.82 -23.98
C LEU A 625 -13.97 14.01 -25.12
N ALA A 626 -13.55 14.50 -26.28
CA ALA A 626 -14.44 14.66 -27.43
C ALA A 626 -14.73 13.30 -28.11
N PRO A 627 -15.94 13.09 -28.64
CA PRO A 627 -16.24 11.89 -29.41
C PRO A 627 -15.55 11.91 -30.78
N TYR A 628 -15.05 10.75 -31.22
CA TYR A 628 -14.55 10.57 -32.59
C TYR A 628 -15.69 10.64 -33.61
N ALA A 629 -15.48 11.38 -34.69
CA ALA A 629 -16.38 11.47 -35.82
C ALA A 629 -15.95 10.54 -36.98
N THR A 630 -16.78 10.43 -38.02
CA THR A 630 -16.47 9.62 -39.22
C THR A 630 -15.18 10.04 -39.92
N SER A 631 -14.79 11.32 -39.83
CA SER A 631 -13.50 11.82 -40.33
C SER A 631 -12.29 11.28 -39.56
N ASP A 632 -12.49 10.80 -38.34
CA ASP A 632 -11.42 10.36 -37.43
C ASP A 632 -11.21 8.85 -37.45
N ALA A 633 -11.84 8.13 -38.40
CA ALA A 633 -11.75 6.68 -38.54
C ALA A 633 -10.32 6.13 -38.52
N LYS A 634 -9.36 6.85 -39.10
CA LYS A 634 -7.94 6.47 -39.13
C LYS A 634 -7.25 6.54 -37.75
N ARG A 635 -7.86 7.19 -36.77
CA ARG A 635 -7.36 7.35 -35.38
C ARG A 635 -8.11 6.46 -34.39
N PHE A 636 -9.22 5.87 -34.82
CA PHE A 636 -10.02 4.96 -34.01
C PHE A 636 -9.43 3.55 -34.13
N VAL A 637 -8.86 3.06 -33.03
CA VAL A 637 -8.14 1.77 -32.95
C VAL A 637 -8.56 1.01 -31.68
N GLY A 638 -8.25 -0.28 -31.59
CA GLY A 638 -8.51 -1.11 -30.41
C GLY A 638 -9.97 -1.54 -30.24
N ARG A 639 -10.77 -1.46 -31.31
CA ARG A 639 -12.19 -1.87 -31.35
C ARG A 639 -12.56 -2.58 -32.65
N GLU A 640 -11.56 -3.04 -33.39
CA GLU A 640 -11.75 -3.57 -34.74
C GLU A 640 -12.62 -4.83 -34.73
N VAL A 641 -12.41 -5.71 -33.74
CA VAL A 641 -13.16 -6.96 -33.58
C VAL A 641 -14.65 -6.68 -33.32
N GLU A 642 -14.98 -5.74 -32.44
CA GLU A 642 -16.38 -5.39 -32.17
C GLU A 642 -17.03 -4.69 -33.36
N VAL A 643 -16.28 -3.84 -34.08
CA VAL A 643 -16.77 -3.17 -35.31
C VAL A 643 -17.10 -4.20 -36.39
N ASP A 644 -16.20 -5.14 -36.66
CA ASP A 644 -16.40 -6.19 -37.66
C ASP A 644 -17.61 -7.08 -37.31
N GLY A 645 -17.69 -7.50 -36.05
CA GLY A 645 -18.84 -8.27 -35.54
C GLY A 645 -20.17 -7.49 -35.57
N PHE A 646 -20.13 -6.16 -35.45
CA PHE A 646 -21.31 -5.31 -35.57
C PHE A 646 -21.76 -5.15 -37.02
N LEU A 647 -20.80 -4.96 -37.94
CA LEU A 647 -21.04 -4.84 -39.38
C LEU A 647 -21.61 -6.14 -39.98
N GLU A 648 -21.15 -7.30 -39.53
CA GLU A 648 -21.69 -8.59 -39.99
C GLU A 648 -23.15 -8.77 -39.55
N ARG A 649 -23.45 -8.42 -38.29
CA ARG A 649 -24.83 -8.43 -37.77
C ARG A 649 -25.73 -7.43 -38.49
N LEU A 650 -25.20 -6.28 -38.90
CA LEU A 650 -25.97 -5.23 -39.59
C LEU A 650 -26.46 -5.70 -40.97
N ARG A 651 -25.77 -6.67 -41.58
CA ARG A 651 -26.19 -7.25 -42.86
C ARG A 651 -27.44 -8.12 -42.68
N GLN A 652 -27.47 -8.89 -41.60
CA GLN A 652 -28.49 -9.90 -41.34
C GLN A 652 -29.72 -9.34 -40.62
N ARG A 653 -29.56 -8.28 -39.81
CA ARG A 653 -30.62 -7.74 -38.96
C ARG A 653 -30.96 -6.29 -39.31
N PRO A 654 -32.26 -5.93 -39.39
CA PRO A 654 -32.69 -4.59 -39.77
C PRO A 654 -32.52 -3.55 -38.65
N LEU A 655 -32.45 -3.97 -37.38
CA LEU A 655 -32.24 -3.09 -36.22
C LEU A 655 -31.07 -3.62 -35.38
N GLN A 656 -30.18 -2.71 -34.98
CA GLN A 656 -29.19 -2.95 -33.93
C GLN A 656 -29.14 -1.77 -32.95
N VAL A 657 -29.12 -2.09 -31.67
CA VAL A 657 -29.08 -1.11 -30.58
C VAL A 657 -27.82 -1.33 -29.76
N VAL A 658 -26.86 -0.41 -29.85
CA VAL A 658 -25.61 -0.42 -29.07
C VAL A 658 -25.92 0.06 -27.66
N ILE A 659 -25.72 -0.83 -26.68
CA ILE A 659 -25.90 -0.57 -25.26
C ILE A 659 -24.53 -0.55 -24.57
N GLY A 660 -24.34 0.37 -23.64
CA GLY A 660 -23.22 0.33 -22.72
C GLY A 660 -23.19 1.54 -21.81
N PRO A 661 -22.35 1.51 -20.75
CA PRO A 661 -22.26 2.59 -19.79
C PRO A 661 -21.76 3.91 -20.40
N SER A 662 -21.90 5.01 -19.67
CA SER A 662 -21.37 6.30 -20.10
C SER A 662 -19.84 6.25 -20.23
N GLY A 663 -19.29 6.84 -21.28
CA GLY A 663 -17.83 6.87 -21.49
C GLY A 663 -17.20 5.63 -22.16
N THR A 664 -17.96 4.57 -22.47
CA THR A 664 -17.45 3.40 -23.23
C THR A 664 -17.16 3.68 -24.71
N GLY A 665 -17.59 4.86 -25.20
CA GLY A 665 -17.36 5.31 -26.56
C GLY A 665 -18.45 4.92 -27.57
N LYS A 666 -19.70 4.63 -27.16
CA LYS A 666 -20.81 4.24 -28.06
C LYS A 666 -20.93 5.09 -29.33
N SER A 667 -21.00 6.41 -29.18
CA SER A 667 -21.10 7.32 -30.33
C SER A 667 -19.86 7.25 -31.21
N SER A 668 -18.66 7.19 -30.63
CA SER A 668 -17.40 7.02 -31.36
C SER A 668 -17.30 5.69 -32.08
N PHE A 669 -17.78 4.60 -31.46
CA PHE A 669 -17.85 3.27 -32.04
C PHE A 669 -18.71 3.27 -33.30
N VAL A 670 -19.90 3.88 -33.25
CA VAL A 670 -20.76 3.98 -34.43
C VAL A 670 -20.18 4.92 -35.48
N HIS A 671 -19.77 6.12 -35.08
CA HIS A 671 -19.37 7.18 -36.02
C HIS A 671 -18.01 6.96 -36.66
N ALA A 672 -17.01 6.53 -35.90
CA ALA A 672 -15.63 6.37 -36.35
C ALA A 672 -15.24 4.91 -36.63
N GLY A 673 -15.98 3.93 -36.10
CA GLY A 673 -15.80 2.51 -36.38
C GLY A 673 -16.76 1.99 -37.45
N VAL A 674 -18.05 1.96 -37.12
CA VAL A 674 -19.08 1.29 -37.95
C VAL A 674 -19.37 2.04 -39.25
N LEU A 675 -19.63 3.35 -39.22
CA LEU A 675 -20.00 4.11 -40.42
C LEU A 675 -18.93 4.10 -41.52
N PRO A 676 -17.63 4.28 -41.22
CA PRO A 676 -16.56 4.16 -42.21
C PRO A 676 -16.42 2.75 -42.80
N GLY A 677 -16.79 1.71 -42.05
CA GLY A 677 -16.76 0.31 -42.48
C GLY A 677 -17.96 -0.14 -43.33
N LEU A 678 -18.93 0.74 -43.59
CA LEU A 678 -20.06 0.43 -44.47
C LEU A 678 -19.60 0.20 -45.93
N ARG A 679 -20.30 -0.70 -46.65
CA ARG A 679 -19.98 -1.00 -48.05
C ARG A 679 -20.22 0.21 -48.95
N ARG A 680 -19.43 0.32 -50.03
CA ARG A 680 -19.66 1.32 -51.09
C ARG A 680 -21.09 1.24 -51.61
N GLY A 681 -21.81 2.37 -51.60
CA GLY A 681 -23.22 2.48 -52.01
C GLY A 681 -24.24 2.52 -50.87
N TRP A 682 -23.85 2.25 -49.62
CA TRP A 682 -24.70 2.46 -48.46
C TRP A 682 -24.68 3.94 -48.07
N ARG A 683 -25.86 4.52 -47.81
CA ARG A 683 -26.00 5.93 -47.40
C ARG A 683 -26.41 6.00 -45.93
N ALA A 684 -25.62 6.65 -45.09
CA ALA A 684 -25.92 6.81 -43.69
C ALA A 684 -26.49 8.20 -43.38
N VAL A 685 -27.48 8.25 -42.52
CA VAL A 685 -28.04 9.46 -41.95
C VAL A 685 -27.95 9.38 -40.43
N THR A 686 -27.48 10.43 -39.77
CA THR A 686 -27.47 10.48 -38.30
C THR A 686 -28.42 11.54 -37.80
N LEU A 687 -29.20 11.19 -36.77
CA LEU A 687 -29.99 12.12 -35.99
C LEU A 687 -29.78 11.92 -34.50
N ARG A 688 -30.06 13.00 -33.76
CA ARG A 688 -30.32 12.97 -32.32
C ARG A 688 -31.79 13.27 -32.10
N PRO A 689 -32.53 12.50 -31.29
CA PRO A 689 -33.98 12.63 -31.18
C PRO A 689 -34.47 14.02 -30.71
N GLY A 690 -33.82 14.62 -29.71
CA GLY A 690 -34.27 15.90 -29.14
C GLY A 690 -35.73 15.94 -28.68
N ALA A 691 -36.31 17.14 -28.60
CA ALA A 691 -37.70 17.35 -28.16
C ALA A 691 -38.76 17.01 -29.23
N ALA A 692 -38.39 17.03 -30.52
CA ALA A 692 -39.26 16.77 -31.67
C ALA A 692 -38.66 15.70 -32.61
N PRO A 693 -38.63 14.41 -32.19
CA PRO A 693 -37.86 13.36 -32.84
C PRO A 693 -38.38 12.96 -34.23
N LEU A 694 -39.70 13.03 -34.45
CA LEU A 694 -40.30 12.71 -35.75
C LEU A 694 -39.97 13.75 -36.82
N ALA A 695 -40.02 15.03 -36.46
CA ALA A 695 -39.64 16.12 -37.36
C ALA A 695 -38.15 16.01 -37.73
N THR A 696 -37.29 15.74 -36.75
CA THR A 696 -35.85 15.59 -36.96
C THR A 696 -35.53 14.40 -37.87
N LEU A 697 -36.17 13.25 -37.67
CA LEU A 697 -36.02 12.08 -38.53
C LEU A 697 -36.44 12.36 -39.98
N ALA A 698 -37.58 13.05 -40.16
CA ALA A 698 -38.07 13.40 -41.49
C ALA A 698 -37.09 14.33 -42.22
N THR A 699 -36.64 15.42 -41.58
CA THR A 699 -35.66 16.36 -42.14
C THR A 699 -34.38 15.64 -42.57
N ARG A 700 -33.86 14.77 -41.70
CA ARG A 700 -32.62 14.04 -41.96
C ARG A 700 -32.75 13.03 -43.09
N LEU A 701 -33.89 12.38 -43.24
CA LEU A 701 -34.17 11.52 -44.40
C LEU A 701 -34.31 12.31 -45.70
N THR A 702 -34.86 13.53 -45.65
CA THR A 702 -34.90 14.44 -46.80
C THR A 702 -33.49 14.85 -47.25
N ASP A 703 -32.57 15.12 -46.31
CA ASP A 703 -31.16 15.45 -46.61
C ASP A 703 -30.46 14.36 -47.45
N VAL A 704 -30.90 13.10 -47.36
CA VAL A 704 -30.32 11.94 -48.06
C VAL A 704 -31.10 11.57 -49.35
N GLY A 705 -32.04 12.42 -49.76
CA GLY A 705 -32.76 12.30 -51.03
C GLY A 705 -34.08 11.53 -50.96
N VAL A 706 -34.67 11.36 -49.76
CA VAL A 706 -36.04 10.85 -49.62
C VAL A 706 -37.02 12.01 -49.89
N VAL A 707 -37.49 12.13 -51.13
CA VAL A 707 -38.41 13.20 -51.55
C VAL A 707 -39.86 12.76 -51.30
N ALA A 708 -40.47 13.27 -50.23
CA ALA A 708 -41.89 13.14 -49.96
C ALA A 708 -42.41 14.42 -49.27
N PRO A 709 -43.50 15.04 -49.76
CA PRO A 709 -44.17 16.10 -49.01
C PRO A 709 -44.68 15.55 -47.67
N ASP A 710 -44.50 16.30 -46.60
CA ASP A 710 -45.01 16.02 -45.26
C ASP A 710 -44.57 14.66 -44.65
N LEU A 711 -43.32 14.25 -44.87
CA LEU A 711 -42.76 12.99 -44.34
C LEU A 711 -42.91 12.87 -42.80
N ALA A 712 -42.79 13.97 -42.06
CA ALA A 712 -43.02 14.00 -40.61
C ALA A 712 -44.48 13.66 -40.25
N THR A 713 -45.44 14.23 -41.00
CA THR A 713 -46.88 13.96 -40.84
C THR A 713 -47.21 12.52 -41.23
N LEU A 714 -46.57 11.99 -42.28
CA LEU A 714 -46.70 10.59 -42.68
C LEU A 714 -46.17 9.63 -41.60
N PHE A 715 -45.02 9.89 -40.98
CA PHE A 715 -44.56 9.09 -39.85
C PHE A 715 -45.50 9.19 -38.63
N ALA A 716 -46.16 10.34 -38.42
CA ALA A 716 -47.11 10.51 -37.32
C ALA A 716 -48.48 9.83 -37.55
N THR A 717 -48.91 9.70 -38.81
CA THR A 717 -50.27 9.24 -39.19
C THR A 717 -50.29 7.84 -39.82
N SER A 718 -49.30 7.49 -40.64
CA SER A 718 -49.14 6.17 -41.26
C SER A 718 -47.66 5.76 -41.37
N PRO A 719 -47.06 5.26 -40.27
CA PRO A 719 -45.67 4.81 -40.22
C PRO A 719 -45.29 3.78 -41.31
N VAL A 720 -46.23 2.91 -41.70
CA VAL A 720 -46.03 1.88 -42.74
C VAL A 720 -45.84 2.54 -44.11
N THR A 721 -46.70 3.52 -44.46
CA THR A 721 -46.59 4.24 -45.72
C THR A 721 -45.30 5.05 -45.78
N ALA A 722 -44.90 5.66 -44.67
CA ALA A 722 -43.63 6.37 -44.58
C ALA A 722 -42.43 5.43 -44.80
N ALA A 723 -42.39 4.27 -44.14
CA ALA A 723 -41.34 3.27 -44.32
C ALA A 723 -41.25 2.74 -45.77
N ALA A 724 -42.39 2.51 -46.42
CA ALA A 724 -42.44 2.10 -47.84
C ALA A 724 -41.84 3.17 -48.78
N ARG A 725 -42.07 4.46 -48.50
CA ARG A 725 -41.47 5.57 -49.26
C ARG A 725 -39.95 5.66 -49.05
N VAL A 726 -39.48 5.46 -47.82
CA VAL A 726 -38.05 5.38 -47.53
C VAL A 726 -37.40 4.19 -48.25
N ALA A 727 -38.07 3.03 -48.27
CA ALA A 727 -37.59 1.84 -48.98
C ALA A 727 -37.53 2.06 -50.50
N GLN A 728 -38.52 2.75 -51.08
CA GLN A 728 -38.51 3.14 -52.49
C GLN A 728 -37.35 4.09 -52.82
N ALA A 729 -37.09 5.08 -51.96
CA ALA A 729 -35.95 5.99 -52.10
C ALA A 729 -34.59 5.30 -51.86
N ALA A 730 -34.58 4.14 -51.21
CA ALA A 730 -33.41 3.28 -51.02
C ALA A 730 -33.13 2.36 -52.23
N ALA A 731 -33.88 2.46 -53.34
CA ALA A 731 -33.62 1.72 -54.57
C ALA A 731 -32.24 2.00 -55.20
N GLY A 732 -31.63 3.17 -54.89
CA GLY A 732 -30.26 3.52 -55.28
C GLY A 732 -29.15 2.99 -54.35
N GLY A 733 -29.50 2.23 -53.30
CA GLY A 733 -28.57 1.68 -52.31
C GLY A 733 -29.13 1.77 -50.88
N PRO A 734 -28.78 0.81 -49.98
CA PRO A 734 -29.35 0.75 -48.63
C PRO A 734 -29.15 2.03 -47.82
N ILE A 735 -30.17 2.42 -47.05
CA ILE A 735 -30.13 3.58 -46.16
C ILE A 735 -29.92 3.11 -44.71
N VAL A 736 -28.89 3.64 -44.06
CA VAL A 736 -28.62 3.41 -42.64
C VAL A 736 -29.09 4.61 -41.83
N VAL A 737 -30.09 4.43 -40.97
CA VAL A 737 -30.58 5.45 -40.04
C VAL A 737 -29.90 5.25 -38.69
N VAL A 738 -29.02 6.17 -38.32
CA VAL A 738 -28.32 6.20 -37.03
C VAL A 738 -29.05 7.15 -36.08
N ILE A 739 -29.47 6.63 -34.95
CA ILE A 739 -30.09 7.37 -33.86
C ILE A 739 -29.09 7.41 -32.73
N ASP A 740 -28.31 8.48 -32.68
CA ASP A 740 -27.31 8.65 -31.63
C ASP A 740 -27.98 9.24 -30.39
N GLN A 741 -27.69 8.66 -29.22
CA GLN A 741 -28.24 9.04 -27.92
C GLN A 741 -29.77 8.93 -27.88
N LEU A 742 -30.29 7.72 -28.11
CA LEU A 742 -31.72 7.41 -28.08
C LEU A 742 -32.37 7.77 -26.73
N GLU A 743 -31.59 7.80 -25.65
CA GLU A 743 -32.03 8.24 -24.32
C GLU A 743 -32.55 9.69 -24.29
N GLU A 744 -32.22 10.54 -25.29
CA GLU A 744 -32.76 11.89 -25.42
C GLU A 744 -34.30 11.90 -25.50
N LEU A 745 -34.91 10.83 -26.01
CA LEU A 745 -36.37 10.66 -26.03
C LEU A 745 -36.98 10.77 -24.64
N PHE A 746 -36.26 10.29 -23.62
CA PHE A 746 -36.75 10.25 -22.24
C PHE A 746 -36.34 11.50 -21.46
N THR A 747 -35.19 12.09 -21.80
CA THR A 747 -34.54 13.15 -21.02
C THR A 747 -34.82 14.57 -21.51
N LEU A 748 -35.06 14.80 -22.80
CA LEU A 748 -35.24 16.14 -23.40
C LEU A 748 -36.70 16.54 -23.66
N GLY A 749 -37.64 15.96 -22.91
CA GLY A 749 -39.01 16.50 -22.82
C GLY A 749 -39.96 16.15 -23.98
N ALA A 750 -39.62 15.19 -24.85
CA ALA A 750 -40.56 14.67 -25.84
C ALA A 750 -41.83 14.11 -25.16
N SER A 751 -43.02 14.40 -25.69
CA SER A 751 -44.29 13.94 -25.10
C SER A 751 -44.44 12.42 -25.17
N ARG A 752 -45.25 11.82 -24.27
CA ARG A 752 -45.46 10.36 -24.26
C ARG A 752 -46.00 9.85 -25.61
N ASP A 753 -46.93 10.59 -26.20
CA ASP A 753 -47.53 10.26 -27.50
C ASP A 753 -46.48 10.35 -28.63
N GLU A 754 -45.64 11.37 -28.61
CA GLU A 754 -44.57 11.54 -29.59
C GLU A 754 -43.48 10.45 -29.50
N ARG A 755 -43.11 10.03 -28.28
CA ARG A 755 -42.21 8.88 -28.06
C ARG A 755 -42.79 7.59 -28.64
N SER A 756 -44.08 7.33 -28.41
CA SER A 756 -44.75 6.15 -28.94
C SER A 756 -44.85 6.16 -30.47
N ARG A 757 -45.16 7.30 -31.09
CA ARG A 757 -45.21 7.45 -32.55
C ARG A 757 -43.81 7.33 -33.19
N PHE A 758 -42.78 7.90 -32.56
CA PHE A 758 -41.41 7.74 -33.00
C PHE A 758 -40.95 6.27 -32.93
N ALA A 759 -41.25 5.57 -31.83
CA ALA A 759 -40.98 4.14 -31.71
C ALA A 759 -41.69 3.30 -32.77
N ALA A 760 -42.94 3.65 -33.12
CA ALA A 760 -43.68 3.00 -34.20
C ALA A 760 -43.03 3.25 -35.57
N ALA A 761 -42.53 4.47 -35.83
CA ALA A 761 -41.79 4.78 -37.05
C ALA A 761 -40.50 3.95 -37.17
N LEU A 762 -39.73 3.83 -36.08
CA LEU A 762 -38.52 2.99 -36.07
C LEU A 762 -38.81 1.50 -36.27
N ALA A 763 -39.86 0.99 -35.62
CA ALA A 763 -40.29 -0.40 -35.79
C ALA A 763 -40.67 -0.71 -37.24
N GLN A 764 -41.33 0.22 -37.95
CA GLN A 764 -41.68 0.05 -39.35
C GLN A 764 -40.48 0.17 -40.29
N LEU A 765 -39.54 1.08 -40.01
CA LEU A 765 -38.28 1.17 -40.75
C LEU A 765 -37.42 -0.11 -40.60
N ALA A 766 -37.57 -0.81 -39.48
CA ALA A 766 -36.87 -2.06 -39.18
C ALA A 766 -37.75 -3.32 -39.29
N ALA A 767 -38.90 -3.25 -39.98
CA ALA A 767 -39.89 -4.33 -39.96
C ALA A 767 -39.42 -5.64 -40.64
N SER A 768 -38.56 -5.55 -41.66
CA SER A 768 -38.00 -6.72 -42.35
C SER A 768 -36.55 -6.49 -42.78
N ALA A 769 -35.76 -7.57 -42.78
CA ALA A 769 -34.39 -7.58 -43.31
C ALA A 769 -34.33 -7.40 -44.84
N ASP A 770 -35.44 -7.70 -45.54
CA ASP A 770 -35.59 -7.57 -47.00
C ASP A 770 -35.71 -6.11 -47.45
N LEU A 771 -36.12 -5.22 -46.53
CA LEU A 771 -36.12 -3.79 -46.82
C LEU A 771 -34.66 -3.30 -46.92
N PRO A 772 -34.33 -2.43 -47.89
CA PRO A 772 -33.01 -1.81 -48.01
C PRO A 772 -32.80 -0.69 -46.98
N ILE A 773 -33.27 -0.88 -45.74
CA ILE A 773 -33.16 0.06 -44.63
C ILE A 773 -32.50 -0.67 -43.45
N ARG A 774 -31.56 -0.01 -42.78
CA ARG A 774 -30.94 -0.49 -41.55
C ARG A 774 -31.02 0.60 -40.48
N VAL A 775 -31.38 0.24 -39.26
CA VAL A 775 -31.48 1.17 -38.14
C VAL A 775 -30.40 0.81 -37.12
N ILE A 776 -29.58 1.80 -36.77
CA ILE A 776 -28.61 1.72 -35.68
C ILE A 776 -29.08 2.71 -34.62
N ALA A 777 -29.18 2.27 -33.36
CA ALA A 777 -29.37 3.19 -32.24
C ALA A 777 -28.24 3.04 -31.23
N THR A 778 -27.82 4.14 -30.62
CA THR A 778 -27.01 4.09 -29.39
C THR A 778 -27.91 4.45 -28.23
N ILE A 779 -27.82 3.68 -27.15
CA ILE A 779 -28.54 3.98 -25.91
C ILE A 779 -27.63 3.66 -24.73
N ARG A 780 -27.80 4.38 -23.64
CA ARG A 780 -27.17 3.98 -22.37
C ARG A 780 -27.91 2.80 -21.76
N ASP A 781 -27.19 2.00 -21.00
CA ASP A 781 -27.73 0.83 -20.28
C ASP A 781 -28.86 1.18 -19.30
N ASP A 782 -28.87 2.37 -18.69
CA ASP A 782 -29.97 2.88 -17.83
C ASP A 782 -31.35 2.80 -18.52
N PHE A 783 -31.35 3.16 -19.80
CA PHE A 783 -32.57 3.51 -20.50
C PHE A 783 -33.16 2.31 -21.27
N VAL A 784 -32.59 1.12 -21.11
CA VAL A 784 -33.06 -0.11 -21.77
C VAL A 784 -34.45 -0.49 -21.27
N ALA A 785 -34.72 -0.42 -19.96
CA ALA A 785 -36.06 -0.70 -19.41
C ALA A 785 -37.12 0.29 -19.92
N HIS A 786 -36.73 1.55 -20.10
CA HIS A 786 -37.58 2.59 -20.70
C HIS A 786 -37.87 2.33 -22.18
N LEU A 787 -36.90 1.74 -22.90
CA LEU A 787 -37.06 1.32 -24.28
C LEU A 787 -37.97 0.09 -24.40
N GLU A 788 -37.87 -0.87 -23.49
CA GLU A 788 -38.77 -2.04 -23.40
C GLU A 788 -40.22 -1.65 -23.10
N ALA A 789 -40.42 -0.56 -22.35
CA ALA A 789 -41.73 -0.01 -22.05
C ALA A 789 -42.44 0.60 -23.28
N LEU A 790 -41.77 0.75 -24.43
CA LEU A 790 -42.35 1.21 -25.69
C LEU A 790 -42.87 0.00 -26.51
N PRO A 791 -44.20 -0.22 -26.58
CA PRO A 791 -44.77 -1.42 -27.20
C PRO A 791 -44.31 -1.71 -28.64
N PRO A 792 -44.16 -0.70 -29.54
CA PRO A 792 -43.75 -0.97 -30.93
C PRO A 792 -42.35 -1.57 -31.08
N LEU A 793 -41.43 -1.33 -30.15
CA LEU A 793 -40.05 -1.82 -30.24
C LEU A 793 -39.83 -3.11 -29.45
N ARG A 794 -40.68 -3.41 -28.46
CA ARG A 794 -40.53 -4.55 -27.54
C ARG A 794 -40.29 -5.90 -28.23
N ALA A 795 -40.94 -6.16 -29.35
CA ALA A 795 -40.79 -7.42 -30.10
C ALA A 795 -39.46 -7.54 -30.86
N LEU A 796 -38.81 -6.40 -31.18
CA LEU A 796 -37.57 -6.34 -31.96
C LEU A 796 -36.32 -6.28 -31.07
N LEU A 797 -36.46 -5.87 -29.80
CA LEU A 797 -35.32 -5.67 -28.89
C LEU A 797 -34.50 -6.94 -28.60
N PRO A 798 -35.08 -8.12 -28.27
CA PRO A 798 -34.29 -9.28 -27.84
C PRO A 798 -33.21 -9.72 -28.84
N SER A 799 -33.43 -9.47 -30.13
CA SER A 799 -32.49 -9.78 -31.22
C SER A 799 -31.73 -8.54 -31.73
N ALA A 800 -32.03 -7.33 -31.26
CA ALA A 800 -31.37 -6.11 -31.70
C ALA A 800 -30.27 -5.62 -30.75
N LEU A 801 -30.26 -6.03 -29.48
CA LEU A 801 -29.32 -5.52 -28.48
C LEU A 801 -27.88 -5.98 -28.72
N VAL A 802 -26.95 -5.02 -28.71
CA VAL A 802 -25.50 -5.25 -28.77
C VAL A 802 -24.84 -4.58 -27.58
N LEU A 803 -24.30 -5.38 -26.66
CA LEU A 803 -23.57 -4.89 -25.50
C LEU A 803 -22.14 -4.48 -25.91
N LEU A 804 -21.78 -3.24 -25.60
CA LEU A 804 -20.45 -2.67 -25.79
C LEU A 804 -19.81 -2.38 -24.42
N GLY A 805 -18.96 -3.29 -23.97
CA GLY A 805 -18.22 -3.17 -22.71
C GLY A 805 -17.00 -2.24 -22.82
N ASN A 806 -16.26 -2.08 -21.72
CA ASN A 806 -14.94 -1.45 -21.75
C ASN A 806 -13.99 -2.27 -22.65
N PRO A 807 -13.06 -1.63 -23.38
CA PRO A 807 -12.06 -2.36 -24.15
C PRO A 807 -11.16 -3.16 -23.20
N SER A 808 -10.53 -4.22 -23.70
CA SER A 808 -9.55 -4.98 -22.93
C SER A 808 -8.36 -4.09 -22.53
N ARG A 809 -7.58 -4.51 -21.51
CA ARG A 809 -6.34 -3.78 -21.13
C ARG A 809 -5.38 -3.67 -22.31
N GLU A 810 -5.27 -4.71 -23.12
CA GLU A 810 -4.42 -4.75 -24.32
C GLU A 810 -4.92 -3.76 -25.39
N ASP A 811 -6.23 -3.71 -25.62
CA ASP A 811 -6.82 -2.74 -26.56
C ASP A 811 -6.67 -1.29 -26.08
N LEU A 812 -6.82 -1.04 -24.78
CA LEU A 812 -6.57 0.28 -24.18
C LEU A 812 -5.11 0.72 -24.36
N VAL A 813 -4.15 -0.19 -24.23
CA VAL A 813 -2.72 0.09 -24.52
C VAL A 813 -2.55 0.41 -26.00
N ARG A 814 -3.17 -0.36 -26.91
CA ARG A 814 -3.14 -0.07 -28.35
C ARG A 814 -3.73 1.31 -28.68
N ILE A 815 -4.81 1.70 -28.01
CA ILE A 815 -5.44 3.04 -28.12
C ILE A 815 -4.48 4.17 -27.74
N VAL A 816 -3.54 3.93 -26.83
CA VAL A 816 -2.47 4.90 -26.52
C VAL A 816 -1.36 4.80 -27.57
N VAL A 817 -0.80 3.62 -27.80
CA VAL A 817 0.48 3.48 -28.52
C VAL A 817 0.33 3.70 -30.02
N GLU A 818 -0.68 3.09 -30.65
CA GLU A 818 -0.78 3.03 -32.10
C GLU A 818 -1.07 4.40 -32.75
N PRO A 819 -1.96 5.26 -32.20
CA PRO A 819 -2.16 6.60 -32.75
C PRO A 819 -0.92 7.49 -32.66
N ALA A 820 -0.11 7.37 -31.60
CA ALA A 820 1.18 8.07 -31.51
C ALA A 820 2.16 7.59 -32.58
N GLN A 821 2.29 6.26 -32.74
CA GLN A 821 3.19 5.66 -33.75
C GLN A 821 2.81 6.09 -35.17
N ARG A 822 1.51 6.09 -35.49
CA ARG A 822 0.99 6.57 -36.79
C ARG A 822 1.27 8.05 -37.01
N ALA A 823 1.37 8.84 -35.93
CA ALA A 823 1.78 10.24 -35.98
C ALA A 823 3.31 10.44 -35.97
N GLY A 824 4.10 9.35 -35.97
CA GLY A 824 5.56 9.39 -35.99
C GLY A 824 6.21 9.56 -34.62
N TYR A 825 5.46 9.34 -33.53
CA TYR A 825 5.95 9.45 -32.15
C TYR A 825 6.00 8.09 -31.46
N VAL A 826 6.96 7.92 -30.55
CA VAL A 826 7.07 6.71 -29.72
C VAL A 826 7.00 7.07 -28.24
N LEU A 827 6.54 6.16 -27.39
CA LEU A 827 6.66 6.36 -25.95
C LEU A 827 8.12 6.17 -25.55
N SER A 828 8.64 7.01 -24.65
CA SER A 828 10.03 6.89 -24.17
C SER A 828 10.25 5.61 -23.37
N ASP A 829 9.17 5.09 -22.76
CA ASP A 829 9.12 3.90 -21.95
C ASP A 829 7.94 3.01 -22.42
N PRO A 830 8.18 1.73 -22.78
CA PRO A 830 7.12 0.78 -23.13
C PRO A 830 6.10 0.52 -22.00
N GLU A 831 6.51 0.64 -20.73
CA GLU A 831 5.63 0.43 -19.58
C GLU A 831 4.69 1.61 -19.34
N LEU A 832 5.00 2.81 -19.86
CA LEU A 832 4.21 4.02 -19.64
C LEU A 832 2.74 3.84 -20.08
N ALA A 833 2.50 3.20 -21.22
CA ALA A 833 1.13 2.92 -21.67
C ALA A 833 0.42 1.92 -20.73
N HIS A 834 1.14 0.92 -20.21
CA HIS A 834 0.59 -0.05 -19.28
C HIS A 834 0.26 0.61 -17.93
N ASP A 835 1.08 1.52 -17.43
CA ASP A 835 0.82 2.28 -16.21
C ASP A 835 -0.39 3.21 -16.36
N MET A 836 -0.46 3.94 -17.48
CA MET A 836 -1.60 4.80 -17.80
C MET A 836 -2.91 4.02 -17.82
N VAL A 837 -2.90 2.82 -18.41
CA VAL A 837 -4.06 1.93 -18.48
C VAL A 837 -4.34 1.27 -17.14
N GLY A 838 -3.32 0.79 -16.44
CA GLY A 838 -3.43 0.16 -15.12
C GLY A 838 -4.08 1.09 -14.08
N ALA A 839 -3.82 2.40 -14.18
CA ALA A 839 -4.44 3.40 -13.31
C ALA A 839 -5.96 3.55 -13.51
N VAL A 840 -6.54 3.12 -14.64
CA VAL A 840 -7.95 3.38 -14.98
C VAL A 840 -8.74 2.17 -15.48
N ALA A 841 -8.10 1.05 -15.79
CA ALA A 841 -8.71 -0.09 -16.50
C ALA A 841 -9.97 -0.64 -15.81
N ASP A 842 -10.01 -0.59 -14.48
CA ASP A 842 -11.09 -1.17 -13.68
C ASP A 842 -12.23 -0.17 -13.40
N HIS A 843 -12.16 1.04 -13.98
CA HIS A 843 -13.15 2.10 -13.76
C HIS A 843 -14.12 2.31 -14.94
N PRO A 844 -15.40 2.64 -14.68
CA PRO A 844 -16.34 3.08 -15.70
C PRO A 844 -15.79 4.31 -16.45
N GLY A 845 -15.73 4.26 -17.78
CA GLY A 845 -15.20 5.37 -18.58
C GLY A 845 -13.67 5.41 -18.72
N ALA A 846 -12.96 4.32 -18.40
CA ALA A 846 -11.51 4.16 -18.60
C ALA A 846 -11.01 4.73 -19.94
N LEU A 847 -11.69 4.39 -21.05
CA LEU A 847 -11.34 4.85 -22.39
C LEU A 847 -11.26 6.37 -22.52
N ALA A 848 -12.22 7.08 -21.93
CA ALA A 848 -12.26 8.55 -21.96
C ALA A 848 -11.07 9.16 -21.21
N LEU A 849 -10.70 8.56 -20.08
CA LEU A 849 -9.61 9.03 -19.23
C LEU A 849 -8.24 8.73 -19.83
N VAL A 850 -8.06 7.53 -20.41
CA VAL A 850 -6.85 7.17 -21.16
C VAL A 850 -6.66 8.12 -22.34
N SER A 851 -7.69 8.32 -23.16
CA SER A 851 -7.61 9.23 -24.31
C SER A 851 -7.31 10.66 -23.90
N PHE A 852 -7.90 11.13 -22.80
CA PHE A 852 -7.62 12.47 -22.27
C PHE A 852 -6.19 12.62 -21.76
N THR A 853 -5.70 11.64 -21.02
CA THR A 853 -4.32 11.65 -20.51
C THR A 853 -3.33 11.59 -21.67
N ALA A 854 -3.59 10.76 -22.68
CA ALA A 854 -2.79 10.67 -23.88
C ALA A 854 -2.79 11.98 -24.69
N LEU A 855 -3.93 12.69 -24.78
CA LEU A 855 -3.99 14.03 -25.39
C LEU A 855 -3.12 15.04 -24.62
N ARG A 856 -3.17 15.05 -23.28
CA ARG A 856 -2.31 15.94 -22.47
C ARG A 856 -0.83 15.60 -22.60
N LEU A 857 -0.51 14.32 -22.63
CA LEU A 857 0.86 13.87 -22.87
C LEU A 857 1.34 14.25 -24.28
N TRP A 858 0.44 14.22 -25.28
CA TRP A 858 0.72 14.72 -26.62
C TRP A 858 0.96 16.24 -26.65
N GLU A 859 0.25 17.03 -25.86
CA GLU A 859 0.50 18.47 -25.75
C GLU A 859 1.89 18.76 -25.16
N LEU A 860 2.34 17.96 -24.19
CA LEU A 860 3.64 18.04 -23.53
C LEU A 860 4.75 17.23 -24.21
N ARG A 861 4.51 16.71 -25.41
CA ARG A 861 5.41 15.80 -26.11
C ARG A 861 6.76 16.44 -26.42
N ASP A 862 7.79 15.62 -26.42
CA ASP A 862 9.10 15.96 -26.93
C ASP A 862 9.07 15.95 -28.46
N ARG A 863 9.01 17.15 -29.06
CA ARG A 863 9.02 17.35 -30.51
C ARG A 863 10.39 17.09 -31.14
N ARG A 864 11.49 17.27 -30.38
CA ARG A 864 12.87 17.10 -30.88
C ARG A 864 13.17 15.64 -31.14
N PHE A 865 12.84 14.76 -30.19
CA PHE A 865 13.04 13.32 -30.35
C PHE A 865 11.79 12.55 -30.79
N ARG A 866 10.67 13.26 -30.99
CA ARG A 866 9.36 12.68 -31.34
C ARG A 866 8.93 11.63 -30.34
N GLN A 867 8.90 12.00 -29.05
CA GLN A 867 8.55 11.09 -27.97
C GLN A 867 7.46 11.62 -27.04
N LEU A 868 6.67 10.69 -26.51
CA LEU A 868 5.83 10.90 -25.33
C LEU A 868 6.62 10.40 -24.13
N THR A 869 7.06 11.31 -23.26
CA THR A 869 8.04 10.98 -22.22
C THR A 869 7.41 10.63 -20.88
N ARG A 870 8.02 9.69 -20.14
CA ARG A 870 7.62 9.41 -18.75
C ARG A 870 7.80 10.64 -17.85
N SER A 871 8.86 11.41 -18.04
CA SER A 871 9.07 12.67 -17.30
C SER A 871 7.91 13.65 -17.48
N ALA A 872 7.35 13.78 -18.69
CA ALA A 872 6.17 14.60 -18.93
C ALA A 872 4.92 14.02 -18.24
N TYR A 873 4.77 12.69 -18.23
CA TYR A 873 3.70 11.99 -17.53
C TYR A 873 3.76 12.14 -16.00
N ASP A 874 4.97 12.10 -15.42
CA ASP A 874 5.16 12.25 -13.98
C ASP A 874 5.02 13.71 -13.57
N ALA A 875 5.59 14.66 -14.34
CA ALA A 875 5.44 16.10 -14.11
C ALA A 875 3.97 16.55 -14.20
N MET A 876 3.18 15.92 -15.08
CA MET A 876 1.76 16.18 -15.17
C MET A 876 0.96 15.54 -14.00
N GLY A 877 1.59 14.73 -13.14
CA GLY A 877 0.97 14.06 -11.99
C GLY A 877 0.17 12.81 -12.37
N GLY A 878 0.57 12.14 -13.46
CA GLY A 878 -0.11 10.98 -14.02
C GLY A 878 -1.54 11.27 -14.51
N VAL A 879 -2.38 10.23 -14.58
CA VAL A 879 -3.80 10.35 -14.93
C VAL A 879 -4.55 11.30 -13.97
N GLY A 880 -4.29 11.16 -12.67
CA GLY A 880 -4.94 11.97 -11.63
C GLY A 880 -4.65 13.47 -11.77
N GLY A 881 -3.37 13.84 -11.91
CA GLY A 881 -2.96 15.23 -12.08
C GLY A 881 -3.49 15.86 -13.38
N ALA A 882 -3.62 15.10 -14.45
CA ALA A 882 -4.29 15.54 -15.68
C ALA A 882 -5.75 15.95 -15.41
N LEU A 883 -6.46 15.11 -14.67
CA LEU A 883 -7.87 15.28 -14.35
C LEU A 883 -8.09 16.47 -13.41
N VAL A 884 -7.19 16.68 -12.44
CA VAL A 884 -7.22 17.84 -11.53
C VAL A 884 -7.09 19.16 -12.28
N ARG A 885 -6.12 19.28 -13.22
CA ARG A 885 -5.98 20.50 -14.04
C ARG A 885 -7.21 20.77 -14.89
N HIS A 886 -7.85 19.72 -15.40
CA HIS A 886 -9.11 19.84 -16.13
C HIS A 886 -10.28 20.26 -15.24
N ALA A 887 -10.34 19.74 -14.01
CA ALA A 887 -11.33 20.12 -13.02
C ALA A 887 -11.22 21.60 -12.63
N GLU A 888 -10.00 22.08 -12.34
CA GLU A 888 -9.72 23.50 -12.09
C GLU A 888 -10.14 24.37 -13.28
N ALA A 889 -9.66 24.05 -14.50
CA ALA A 889 -9.97 24.83 -15.69
C ALA A 889 -11.48 24.85 -16.02
N THR A 890 -12.19 23.75 -15.76
CA THR A 890 -13.65 23.68 -15.93
C THR A 890 -14.36 24.54 -14.89
N PHE A 891 -13.93 24.44 -13.63
CA PHE A 891 -14.51 25.21 -12.53
C PHE A 891 -14.31 26.73 -12.74
N ASP A 892 -13.12 27.15 -13.16
CA ASP A 892 -12.79 28.56 -13.42
C ASP A 892 -13.58 29.15 -14.60
N ARG A 893 -14.07 28.32 -15.54
CA ARG A 893 -14.95 28.74 -16.64
C ARG A 893 -16.41 28.91 -16.24
N LEU A 894 -16.84 28.35 -15.10
CA LEU A 894 -18.20 28.53 -14.60
C LEU A 894 -18.40 29.95 -14.06
N ALA A 895 -19.60 30.51 -14.22
CA ALA A 895 -19.93 31.81 -13.62
C ALA A 895 -19.94 31.73 -12.08
N ALA A 896 -19.75 32.85 -11.37
CA ALA A 896 -19.60 32.86 -9.90
C ALA A 896 -20.80 32.29 -9.11
N ASP A 897 -22.00 32.31 -9.69
CA ASP A 897 -23.20 31.66 -9.17
C ASP A 897 -23.24 30.16 -9.49
N GLU A 898 -22.77 29.75 -10.68
CA GLU A 898 -22.63 28.35 -11.08
C GLU A 898 -21.51 27.64 -10.31
N GLN A 899 -20.42 28.34 -9.98
CA GLN A 899 -19.34 27.85 -9.12
C GLN A 899 -19.83 27.51 -7.71
N ARG A 900 -20.71 28.34 -7.14
CA ARG A 900 -21.35 28.06 -5.85
C ARG A 900 -22.21 26.81 -5.91
N VAL A 901 -23.00 26.65 -6.96
CA VAL A 901 -23.82 25.45 -7.20
C VAL A 901 -22.94 24.21 -7.42
N ALA A 902 -21.86 24.32 -8.20
CA ALA A 902 -20.92 23.23 -8.46
C ALA A 902 -20.21 22.77 -7.17
N ARG A 903 -19.80 23.71 -6.31
CA ARG A 903 -19.25 23.40 -4.99
C ARG A 903 -20.22 22.56 -4.15
N GLU A 904 -21.50 22.94 -4.10
CA GLU A 904 -22.52 22.18 -3.36
C GLU A 904 -22.78 20.81 -3.98
N ILE A 905 -22.78 20.69 -5.32
CA ILE A 905 -22.86 19.39 -6.02
C ILE A 905 -21.73 18.47 -5.54
N PHE A 906 -20.47 18.94 -5.56
CA PHE A 906 -19.34 18.12 -5.12
C PHE A 906 -19.39 17.79 -3.62
N ARG A 907 -19.81 18.71 -2.73
CA ARG A 907 -20.01 18.43 -1.29
C ARG A 907 -21.03 17.32 -1.03
N HIS A 908 -22.04 17.20 -1.88
CA HIS A 908 -23.03 16.12 -1.78
C HIS A 908 -22.55 14.79 -2.37
N LEU A 909 -21.62 14.82 -3.33
CA LEU A 909 -21.05 13.63 -3.96
C LEU A 909 -19.83 13.04 -3.23
N VAL A 910 -19.50 13.54 -2.04
CA VAL A 910 -18.43 13.03 -1.18
C VAL A 910 -19.01 12.63 0.18
N THR A 911 -18.65 11.44 0.66
CA THR A 911 -19.07 10.93 1.97
C THR A 911 -18.23 11.53 3.10
N ALA A 912 -18.66 11.34 4.36
CA ALA A 912 -17.92 11.81 5.53
C ALA A 912 -16.53 11.16 5.66
N ASP A 913 -16.37 9.93 5.16
CA ASP A 913 -15.09 9.20 5.16
C ASP A 913 -14.20 9.57 3.96
N GLY A 914 -14.60 10.56 3.16
CA GLY A 914 -13.83 11.04 2.01
C GLY A 914 -13.95 10.16 0.76
N ALA A 915 -14.91 9.23 0.71
CA ALA A 915 -15.18 8.40 -0.45
C ALA A 915 -16.23 9.02 -1.39
N ARG A 916 -16.37 8.48 -2.60
CA ARG A 916 -17.42 8.89 -3.55
C ARG A 916 -18.80 8.49 -3.05
N ALA A 917 -19.73 9.43 -3.04
CA ALA A 917 -21.15 9.17 -2.76
C ALA A 917 -21.92 8.98 -4.07
N ARG A 918 -22.91 8.07 -4.04
CA ARG A 918 -23.85 7.83 -5.14
C ARG A 918 -25.22 8.41 -4.78
N LEU A 919 -25.73 9.30 -5.63
CA LEU A 919 -27.00 10.00 -5.42
C LEU A 919 -27.86 9.99 -6.67
N ALA A 920 -29.16 9.79 -6.54
CA ALA A 920 -30.06 9.94 -7.68
C ALA A 920 -30.07 11.40 -8.18
N PRO A 921 -30.11 11.68 -9.50
CA PRO A 921 -30.12 13.05 -10.03
C PRO A 921 -31.25 13.91 -9.46
N GLN A 922 -32.41 13.31 -9.22
CA GLN A 922 -33.58 13.99 -8.67
C GLN A 922 -33.40 14.32 -7.17
N GLU A 923 -32.78 13.42 -6.40
CA GLU A 923 -32.41 13.64 -5.00
C GLU A 923 -31.40 14.80 -4.88
N LEU A 924 -30.39 14.84 -5.77
CA LEU A 924 -29.39 15.91 -5.81
C LEU A 924 -30.01 17.28 -6.16
N ARG A 925 -30.94 17.33 -7.12
CA ARG A 925 -31.65 18.56 -7.49
C ARG A 925 -32.53 19.10 -6.36
N GLN A 926 -33.20 18.22 -5.61
CA GLN A 926 -34.01 18.61 -4.45
C GLN A 926 -33.14 19.24 -3.34
N ARG A 927 -31.94 18.69 -3.12
CA ARG A 927 -31.03 19.13 -2.05
C ARG A 927 -30.39 20.50 -2.27
N ILE A 928 -30.17 20.88 -3.53
CA ILE A 928 -29.52 22.16 -3.90
C ILE A 928 -30.56 23.29 -4.10
N ALA A 929 -31.85 22.94 -4.20
CA ALA A 929 -33.01 23.85 -4.23
C ALA A 929 -32.87 25.08 -5.16
N THR A 930 -32.14 24.93 -6.27
CA THR A 930 -31.90 26.00 -7.24
C THR A 930 -32.26 25.50 -8.64
N ALA A 931 -33.01 26.28 -9.41
CA ALA A 931 -33.39 25.94 -10.79
C ALA A 931 -32.16 25.73 -11.72
N ARG A 932 -31.02 26.31 -11.37
CA ARG A 932 -29.73 26.16 -12.09
C ARG A 932 -28.99 24.85 -11.79
N ALA A 933 -29.38 24.08 -10.78
CA ALA A 933 -28.70 22.83 -10.40
C ALA A 933 -28.67 21.80 -11.55
N GLY A 934 -29.75 21.72 -12.33
CA GLY A 934 -29.79 20.87 -13.53
C GLY A 934 -28.75 21.29 -14.58
N ILE A 935 -28.71 22.59 -14.91
CA ILE A 935 -27.78 23.14 -15.93
C ILE A 935 -26.31 22.93 -15.52
N VAL A 936 -25.98 23.17 -14.25
CA VAL A 936 -24.60 23.00 -13.76
C VAL A 936 -24.23 21.52 -13.71
N LEU A 937 -25.14 20.64 -13.29
CA LEU A 937 -24.92 19.19 -13.31
C LEU A 937 -24.65 18.70 -14.74
N ASP A 938 -25.43 19.15 -15.72
CA ASP A 938 -25.24 18.80 -17.13
C ASP A 938 -23.90 19.31 -17.67
N LYS A 939 -23.47 20.52 -17.27
CA LYS A 939 -22.14 21.07 -17.59
C LYS A 939 -21.01 20.23 -16.99
N LEU A 940 -21.13 19.78 -15.74
CA LEU A 940 -20.12 18.95 -15.06
C LEU A 940 -20.05 17.53 -15.64
N ILE A 941 -21.19 16.97 -16.06
CA ILE A 941 -21.26 15.69 -16.78
C ILE A 941 -20.64 15.84 -18.18
N ALA A 942 -20.96 16.92 -18.91
CA ALA A 942 -20.38 17.22 -20.21
C ALA A 942 -18.86 17.43 -20.12
N ALA A 943 -18.40 18.07 -19.04
CA ALA A 943 -16.97 18.19 -18.72
C ALA A 943 -16.34 16.89 -18.19
N ARG A 944 -17.12 15.83 -18.00
CA ARG A 944 -16.70 14.52 -17.47
C ARG A 944 -15.97 14.60 -16.12
N LEU A 945 -16.42 15.47 -15.23
CA LEU A 945 -16.01 15.46 -13.82
C LEU A 945 -16.93 14.58 -12.96
N ILE A 946 -18.14 14.38 -13.46
CA ILE A 946 -19.21 13.60 -12.83
C ILE A 946 -19.69 12.56 -13.86
N ALA A 947 -19.84 11.32 -13.40
CA ALA A 947 -20.40 10.23 -14.17
C ALA A 947 -21.82 9.92 -13.68
N MET A 948 -22.62 9.35 -14.59
CA MET A 948 -23.88 8.72 -14.24
C MET A 948 -23.73 7.22 -14.39
N SER A 949 -24.08 6.47 -13.35
CA SER A 949 -24.03 5.01 -13.29
C SER A 949 -25.37 4.45 -12.86
N ASP A 950 -25.73 3.30 -13.41
CA ASP A 950 -26.97 2.60 -13.12
C ASP A 950 -26.65 1.32 -12.35
N VAL A 951 -27.18 1.24 -11.13
CA VAL A 951 -27.03 0.08 -10.25
C VAL A 951 -28.44 -0.32 -9.84
N GLU A 952 -28.81 -1.58 -10.08
CA GLU A 952 -30.12 -2.14 -9.68
C GLU A 952 -31.36 -1.41 -10.27
N GLY A 953 -31.21 -0.74 -11.42
CA GLY A 953 -32.32 -0.09 -12.13
C GLY A 953 -32.64 1.34 -11.66
N GLU A 954 -31.82 1.93 -10.79
CA GLU A 954 -31.86 3.35 -10.46
C GLU A 954 -30.61 4.08 -10.97
N SER A 955 -30.83 5.23 -11.62
CA SER A 955 -29.73 6.08 -12.09
C SER A 955 -29.13 6.90 -10.94
N HIS A 956 -27.82 6.79 -10.78
CA HIS A 956 -27.02 7.51 -9.79
C HIS A 956 -25.98 8.40 -10.45
N VAL A 957 -25.63 9.46 -9.73
CA VAL A 957 -24.59 10.43 -10.05
C VAL A 957 -23.43 10.20 -9.08
N GLU A 958 -22.21 10.15 -9.60
CA GLU A 958 -20.99 10.00 -8.81
C GLU A 958 -19.80 10.75 -9.46
N ILE A 959 -18.74 10.99 -8.70
CA ILE A 959 -17.50 11.56 -9.24
C ILE A 959 -16.80 10.53 -10.12
N ILE A 960 -16.29 10.96 -11.28
CA ILE A 960 -15.78 10.03 -12.31
C ILE A 960 -14.60 9.17 -11.84
N HIS A 961 -13.76 9.68 -10.92
CA HIS A 961 -12.58 8.97 -10.42
C HIS A 961 -12.17 9.44 -9.02
N ASP A 962 -11.67 8.51 -8.19
CA ASP A 962 -11.13 8.80 -6.85
C ASP A 962 -9.94 9.77 -6.85
N ALA A 963 -9.17 9.85 -7.94
CA ALA A 963 -8.02 10.76 -8.03
C ALA A 963 -8.42 12.23 -7.90
N LEU A 964 -9.67 12.59 -8.19
CA LEU A 964 -10.18 13.94 -7.92
C LEU A 964 -10.32 14.19 -6.40
N LEU A 965 -10.66 13.18 -5.61
CA LEU A 965 -10.75 13.31 -4.15
C LEU A 965 -9.36 13.46 -3.52
N ASP A 966 -8.40 12.71 -4.02
CA ASP A 966 -7.05 12.64 -3.44
C ASP A 966 -6.11 13.74 -3.92
N ALA A 967 -6.30 14.27 -5.12
CA ALA A 967 -5.35 15.21 -5.72
C ALA A 967 -5.93 16.61 -6.03
N TRP A 968 -7.26 16.83 -5.96
CA TRP A 968 -7.84 18.15 -6.24
C TRP A 968 -7.87 19.05 -5.00
N PRO A 969 -7.02 20.10 -4.89
CA PRO A 969 -6.87 20.84 -3.63
C PRO A 969 -8.14 21.58 -3.19
N ARG A 970 -8.96 22.08 -4.12
CA ARG A 970 -10.24 22.73 -3.79
C ARG A 970 -11.25 21.73 -3.23
N LEU A 971 -11.38 20.57 -3.85
CA LEU A 971 -12.31 19.54 -3.38
C LEU A 971 -11.92 19.06 -1.99
N GLN A 972 -10.62 18.81 -1.75
CA GLN A 972 -10.13 18.48 -0.41
C GLN A 972 -10.43 19.56 0.62
N ARG A 973 -10.26 20.84 0.25
CA ARG A 973 -10.61 21.95 1.12
C ARG A 973 -12.11 21.96 1.43
N TRP A 974 -12.97 21.79 0.43
CA TRP A 974 -14.42 21.75 0.63
C TRP A 974 -14.86 20.58 1.51
N THR A 975 -14.25 19.40 1.35
CA THR A 975 -14.50 18.23 2.19
C THR A 975 -14.06 18.49 3.63
N ARG A 976 -12.86 19.06 3.86
CA ARG A 976 -12.35 19.39 5.20
C ARG A 976 -13.17 20.47 5.91
N GLU A 977 -13.66 21.46 5.16
CA GLU A 977 -14.51 22.53 5.69
C GLU A 977 -15.88 22.02 6.17
N ASP A 978 -16.32 20.82 5.76
CA ASP A 978 -17.68 20.32 5.97
C ASP A 978 -17.76 18.85 6.43
N VAL A 979 -16.72 18.33 7.09
CA VAL A 979 -16.71 16.95 7.59
C VAL A 979 -17.87 16.69 8.57
N ASP A 980 -18.07 17.60 9.52
CA ASP A 980 -19.15 17.52 10.52
C ASP A 980 -20.54 17.56 9.86
N GLY A 981 -20.69 18.38 8.81
CA GLY A 981 -21.93 18.48 8.04
C GLY A 981 -22.21 17.27 7.19
N ALA A 982 -21.19 16.70 6.54
CA ALA A 982 -21.30 15.45 5.79
C ALA A 982 -21.75 14.28 6.69
N ARG A 983 -21.20 14.20 7.91
CA ARG A 983 -21.57 13.18 8.90
C ARG A 983 -23.03 13.30 9.36
N ILE A 984 -23.47 14.50 9.72
CA ILE A 984 -24.85 14.76 10.14
C ILE A 984 -25.84 14.48 8.99
N ARG A 985 -25.50 14.85 7.75
CA ARG A 985 -26.31 14.55 6.55
C ARG A 985 -26.47 13.05 6.33
N GLU A 986 -25.37 12.29 6.40
CA GLU A 986 -25.41 10.84 6.18
C GLU A 986 -26.21 10.14 7.27
N GLN A 987 -26.01 10.52 8.54
CA GLN A 987 -26.80 9.99 9.67
C GLN A 987 -28.29 10.30 9.51
N LEU A 988 -28.64 11.53 9.10
CA LEU A 988 -30.03 11.93 8.86
C LEU A 988 -30.65 11.11 7.72
N ARG A 989 -29.90 10.89 6.63
CA ARG A 989 -30.34 10.10 5.47
C ARG A 989 -30.66 8.66 5.86
N ILE A 990 -29.73 8.00 6.57
CA ILE A 990 -29.90 6.62 7.04
C ILE A 990 -31.10 6.54 7.99
N ALA A 991 -31.20 7.46 8.96
CA ALA A 991 -32.29 7.46 9.93
C ALA A 991 -33.66 7.72 9.30
N ALA A 992 -33.75 8.67 8.35
CA ALA A 992 -35.00 8.99 7.66
C ALA A 992 -35.47 7.84 6.76
N ARG A 993 -34.56 7.18 6.04
CA ARG A 993 -34.87 5.98 5.24
C ARG A 993 -35.34 4.81 6.11
N GLN A 994 -34.57 4.45 7.14
CA GLN A 994 -34.95 3.38 8.07
C GLN A 994 -36.28 3.65 8.77
N TRP A 995 -36.55 4.92 9.11
CA TRP A 995 -37.83 5.34 9.66
C TRP A 995 -38.96 5.16 8.64
N ASN A 996 -38.76 5.49 7.37
CA ASN A 996 -39.76 5.30 6.32
C ASN A 996 -40.03 3.81 6.04
N ASP A 997 -38.96 3.02 5.85
CA ASP A 997 -39.04 1.61 5.47
C ASP A 997 -39.73 0.76 6.54
N ARG A 998 -39.55 1.12 7.82
CA ARG A 998 -40.21 0.45 8.96
C ARG A 998 -41.59 1.03 9.31
N VAL A 999 -42.22 1.78 8.40
CA VAL A 999 -43.57 2.37 8.58
C VAL A 999 -43.62 3.38 9.73
N ARG A 1000 -42.61 4.25 9.80
CA ARG A 1000 -42.53 5.45 10.65
C ARG A 1000 -42.65 5.20 12.17
N PRO A 1001 -41.89 4.27 12.77
CA PRO A 1001 -41.98 3.96 14.19
C PRO A 1001 -41.39 5.09 15.05
N ARG A 1002 -42.03 5.38 16.20
CA ARG A 1002 -41.62 6.47 17.11
C ARG A 1002 -40.26 6.24 17.79
N GLY A 1003 -39.76 5.01 17.80
CA GLY A 1003 -38.49 4.63 18.42
C GLY A 1003 -37.25 5.07 17.63
N LEU A 1004 -37.37 5.30 16.32
CA LEU A 1004 -36.26 5.70 15.45
C LEU A 1004 -36.11 7.23 15.30
N LEU A 1005 -37.05 8.01 15.85
CA LEU A 1005 -36.99 9.47 15.83
C LEU A 1005 -35.91 9.98 16.78
N TRP A 1006 -35.10 10.91 16.31
CA TRP A 1006 -34.01 11.50 17.09
C TRP A 1006 -34.54 12.35 18.24
N ARG A 1007 -33.82 12.35 19.38
CA ARG A 1007 -34.18 13.06 20.62
C ARG A 1007 -32.95 13.74 21.20
N ASP A 1008 -33.21 14.70 22.09
CA ASP A 1008 -32.21 15.38 22.93
C ASP A 1008 -31.00 15.89 22.11
N ASP A 1009 -29.77 15.52 22.47
CA ASP A 1009 -28.53 16.09 21.93
C ASP A 1009 -28.38 15.89 20.42
N VAL A 1010 -28.77 14.73 19.88
CA VAL A 1010 -28.68 14.44 18.43
C VAL A 1010 -29.61 15.34 17.61
N LEU A 1011 -30.81 15.64 18.13
CA LEU A 1011 -31.73 16.57 17.48
C LEU A 1011 -31.24 18.03 17.65
N ALA A 1012 -30.63 18.37 18.78
CA ALA A 1012 -30.04 19.69 19.01
C ALA A 1012 -28.84 19.96 18.09
N ASP A 1013 -28.01 18.96 17.83
CA ASP A 1013 -26.87 19.02 16.90
C ASP A 1013 -27.33 19.24 15.46
N LEU A 1014 -28.33 18.47 15.03
CA LEU A 1014 -28.96 18.67 13.73
C LEU A 1014 -29.56 20.08 13.60
N GLU A 1015 -30.22 20.60 14.64
CA GLU A 1015 -30.80 21.94 14.62
C GLU A 1015 -29.74 23.06 14.66
N ARG A 1016 -28.58 22.83 15.28
CA ARG A 1016 -27.45 23.77 15.23
C ARG A 1016 -26.85 23.81 13.83
N TRP A 1017 -26.68 22.65 13.22
CA TRP A 1017 -26.18 22.53 11.85
C TRP A 1017 -27.12 23.18 10.82
N LEU A 1018 -28.42 22.87 10.86
CA LEU A 1018 -29.44 23.50 9.99
C LEU A 1018 -29.55 25.03 10.15
N ARG A 1019 -29.20 25.57 11.33
CA ARG A 1019 -29.16 27.03 11.57
C ARG A 1019 -27.90 27.69 11.02
N ARG A 1020 -26.78 26.97 10.98
CA ARG A 1020 -25.47 27.47 10.55
C ARG A 1020 -25.35 27.57 9.03
N ASP A 1021 -25.92 26.63 8.29
CA ASP A 1021 -25.82 26.57 6.83
C ASP A 1021 -27.23 26.64 6.17
N ARG A 1022 -27.67 27.85 5.82
CA ARG A 1022 -29.02 28.12 5.27
C ARG A 1022 -29.20 27.69 3.81
N SER A 1023 -28.14 27.29 3.10
CA SER A 1023 -28.22 26.88 1.69
C SER A 1023 -28.63 25.41 1.49
N ILE A 1024 -28.80 24.65 2.58
CA ILE A 1024 -29.10 23.22 2.51
C ILE A 1024 -30.60 22.98 2.51
N ALA A 1025 -31.13 22.41 1.43
CA ALA A 1025 -32.52 21.97 1.38
C ALA A 1025 -32.63 20.50 1.79
N LEU A 1026 -33.55 20.23 2.72
CA LEU A 1026 -33.92 18.87 3.10
C LEU A 1026 -34.86 18.29 2.04
N THR A 1027 -34.71 16.99 1.76
CA THR A 1027 -35.73 16.26 0.98
C THR A 1027 -37.05 16.18 1.76
N ASP A 1028 -38.16 15.92 1.07
CA ASP A 1028 -39.49 15.81 1.72
C ASP A 1028 -39.50 14.75 2.83
N LEU A 1029 -38.77 13.65 2.61
CA LEU A 1029 -38.64 12.58 3.60
C LEU A 1029 -37.85 13.04 4.83
N GLU A 1030 -36.68 13.63 4.64
CA GLU A 1030 -35.84 14.15 5.73
C GLU A 1030 -36.58 15.25 6.51
N ALA A 1031 -37.25 16.17 5.82
CA ALA A 1031 -38.07 17.21 6.44
C ALA A 1031 -39.19 16.61 7.31
N SER A 1032 -39.89 15.59 6.80
CA SER A 1032 -40.95 14.90 7.55
C SER A 1032 -40.42 14.17 8.79
N PHE A 1033 -39.23 13.57 8.71
CA PHE A 1033 -38.54 12.93 9.83
C PHE A 1033 -38.12 13.94 10.90
N VAL A 1034 -37.53 15.07 10.49
CA VAL A 1034 -37.13 16.16 11.39
C VAL A 1034 -38.35 16.73 12.11
N ASP A 1035 -39.45 16.97 11.40
CA ASP A 1035 -40.68 17.48 12.00
C ASP A 1035 -41.38 16.47 12.92
N ALA A 1036 -41.30 15.18 12.62
CA ALA A 1036 -41.76 14.12 13.52
C ALA A 1036 -40.91 14.08 14.80
N SER A 1037 -39.58 14.19 14.67
CA SER A 1037 -38.63 14.23 15.79
C SER A 1037 -38.84 15.47 16.68
N ARG A 1038 -39.03 16.66 16.07
CA ARG A 1038 -39.39 17.90 16.76
C ARG A 1038 -40.68 17.78 17.55
N ARG A 1039 -41.72 17.20 16.95
CA ARG A 1039 -43.04 17.01 17.61
C ARG A 1039 -42.92 16.08 18.82
N LEU A 1040 -42.12 15.02 18.71
CA LEU A 1040 -41.88 14.11 19.82
C LEU A 1040 -41.10 14.76 20.96
N SER A 1041 -40.02 15.48 20.65
CA SER A 1041 -39.20 16.19 21.64
C SER A 1041 -39.99 17.29 22.37
N ARG A 1042 -40.80 18.07 21.64
CA ARG A 1042 -41.71 19.06 22.23
C ARG A 1042 -42.71 18.41 23.18
N ARG A 1043 -43.35 17.28 22.80
CA ARG A 1043 -44.29 16.56 23.67
C ARG A 1043 -43.62 16.05 24.95
N ALA A 1044 -42.40 15.50 24.86
CA ALA A 1044 -41.66 15.06 26.03
C ALA A 1044 -41.29 16.23 26.97
N ALA A 1045 -40.94 17.40 26.43
CA ALA A 1045 -40.71 18.61 27.22
C ALA A 1045 -42.00 19.12 27.90
N TRP A 1046 -43.14 19.08 27.20
CA TRP A 1046 -44.44 19.45 27.78
C TRP A 1046 -44.87 18.52 28.92
N ILE A 1047 -44.67 17.20 28.78
CA ILE A 1047 -44.96 16.23 29.85
C ILE A 1047 -44.06 16.47 31.07
N ARG A 1048 -42.75 16.68 30.89
CA ARG A 1048 -41.82 17.00 31.98
C ARG A 1048 -42.21 18.27 32.74
N ARG A 1049 -42.63 19.32 32.03
CA ARG A 1049 -43.13 20.57 32.64
C ARG A 1049 -44.45 20.35 33.39
N GLY A 1050 -45.35 19.53 32.85
CA GLY A 1050 -46.60 19.16 33.51
C GLY A 1050 -46.40 18.39 34.82
N VAL A 1051 -45.49 17.41 34.84
CA VAL A 1051 -45.14 16.65 36.06
C VAL A 1051 -44.53 17.57 37.13
N ALA A 1052 -43.65 18.50 36.75
CA ALA A 1052 -43.07 19.47 37.68
C ALA A 1052 -44.15 20.39 38.30
N LEU A 1053 -45.12 20.85 37.51
CA LEU A 1053 -46.26 21.65 38.00
C LEU A 1053 -47.13 20.88 38.99
N ILE A 1054 -47.41 19.59 38.73
CA ILE A 1054 -48.15 18.73 39.65
C ILE A 1054 -47.37 18.53 40.95
N ALA A 1055 -46.05 18.31 40.88
CA ALA A 1055 -45.21 18.17 42.08
C ALA A 1055 -45.23 19.44 42.95
N ILE A 1056 -45.16 20.63 42.34
CA ILE A 1056 -45.25 21.92 43.05
C ILE A 1056 -46.63 22.09 43.68
N ALA A 1057 -47.72 21.80 42.96
CA ALA A 1057 -49.08 21.89 43.50
C ALA A 1057 -49.30 20.94 44.68
N THR A 1058 -48.72 19.74 44.61
CA THR A 1058 -48.78 18.73 45.69
C THR A 1058 -48.00 19.19 46.92
N ALA A 1059 -46.82 19.81 46.74
CA ALA A 1059 -46.04 20.38 47.83
C ALA A 1059 -46.77 21.53 48.54
N ILE A 1060 -47.46 22.39 47.78
CA ILE A 1060 -48.29 23.47 48.34
C ILE A 1060 -49.48 22.90 49.12
N ALA A 1061 -50.18 21.91 48.57
CA ALA A 1061 -51.29 21.25 49.28
C ALA A 1061 -50.82 20.58 50.58
N PHE A 1062 -49.64 19.96 50.58
CA PHE A 1062 -49.04 19.38 51.78
C PHE A 1062 -48.68 20.45 52.82
N ALA A 1063 -48.13 21.60 52.41
CA ALA A 1063 -47.85 22.72 53.30
C ALA A 1063 -49.11 23.31 53.94
N VAL A 1064 -50.21 23.44 53.17
CA VAL A 1064 -51.52 23.90 53.67
C VAL A 1064 -52.11 22.89 54.67
N PHE A 1065 -52.04 21.59 54.37
CA PHE A 1065 -52.47 20.54 55.29
C PHE A 1065 -51.68 20.58 56.62
N ARG A 1066 -50.36 20.76 56.54
CA ARG A 1066 -49.48 20.91 57.71
C ARG A 1066 -49.80 22.17 58.54
N TYR A 1067 -50.14 23.28 57.88
CA TYR A 1067 -50.55 24.51 58.54
C TYR A 1067 -51.85 24.34 59.34
N HIS A 1068 -52.85 23.68 58.76
CA HIS A 1068 -54.11 23.40 59.45
C HIS A 1068 -53.96 22.43 60.62
N ALA A 1069 -53.12 21.39 60.50
CA ALA A 1069 -52.85 20.45 61.57
C ALA A 1069 -52.20 21.12 62.81
N LEU A 1070 -51.27 22.07 62.58
CA LEU A 1070 -50.63 22.83 63.65
C LEU A 1070 -51.61 23.76 64.39
N GLN A 1071 -52.54 24.39 63.67
CA GLN A 1071 -53.58 25.23 64.27
C GLN A 1071 -54.53 24.44 65.17
N THR A 1072 -54.88 23.21 64.78
CA THR A 1072 -55.76 22.37 65.60
C THR A 1072 -55.12 21.90 66.90
N ASP A 1073 -53.81 21.68 66.94
CA ASP A 1073 -53.10 21.27 68.16
C ASP A 1073 -52.94 22.43 69.15
N LEU A 1074 -52.65 23.64 68.66
CA LEU A 1074 -52.57 24.84 69.50
C LEU A 1074 -53.93 25.19 70.13
N ALA A 1075 -55.03 25.02 69.38
CA ALA A 1075 -56.38 25.27 69.90
C ALA A 1075 -56.79 24.30 71.01
N LYS A 1076 -56.36 23.02 70.93
CA LYS A 1076 -56.62 22.03 71.99
C LYS A 1076 -55.87 22.34 73.28
N GLN A 1077 -54.61 22.74 73.19
CA GLN A 1077 -53.80 23.11 74.36
C GLN A 1077 -54.37 24.33 75.09
N ALA A 1078 -54.87 25.33 74.36
CA ALA A 1078 -55.50 26.50 74.96
C ALA A 1078 -56.82 26.15 75.70
N ALA A 1079 -57.63 25.25 75.14
CA ALA A 1079 -58.88 24.83 75.76
C ALA A 1079 -58.67 24.04 77.08
N GLU A 1080 -57.66 23.17 77.12
CA GLU A 1080 -57.32 22.39 78.33
C GLU A 1080 -56.83 23.31 79.47
N ALA A 1081 -55.99 24.30 79.16
CA ALA A 1081 -55.49 25.25 80.15
C ALA A 1081 -56.61 26.07 80.83
N HIS A 1082 -57.60 26.53 80.05
CA HIS A 1082 -58.75 27.25 80.60
C HIS A 1082 -59.59 26.39 81.54
N LEU A 1083 -59.73 25.10 81.24
CA LEU A 1083 -60.55 24.17 82.01
C LEU A 1083 -59.92 23.84 83.37
N ILE A 1084 -58.59 23.70 83.41
CA ILE A 1084 -57.82 23.56 84.66
C ILE A 1084 -58.04 24.77 85.57
N GLN A 1085 -57.91 25.98 85.03
CA GLN A 1085 -58.03 27.21 85.81
C GLN A 1085 -59.43 27.35 86.43
N ALA A 1086 -60.48 27.04 85.68
CA ALA A 1086 -61.85 27.09 86.19
C ALA A 1086 -62.08 26.14 87.38
N TYR A 1087 -61.48 24.94 87.38
CA TYR A 1087 -61.57 24.02 88.51
C TYR A 1087 -60.78 24.50 89.73
N VAL A 1088 -59.60 25.09 89.54
CA VAL A 1088 -58.82 25.66 90.66
C VAL A 1088 -59.57 26.80 91.33
N GLU A 1089 -60.15 27.71 90.54
CA GLU A 1089 -60.94 28.83 91.06
C GLU A 1089 -62.15 28.34 91.86
N ARG A 1090 -62.92 27.41 91.29
CA ARG A 1090 -64.11 26.86 91.96
C ARG A 1090 -63.77 26.07 93.22
N GLY A 1091 -62.68 25.32 93.21
CA GLY A 1091 -62.18 24.60 94.38
C GLY A 1091 -61.69 25.53 95.50
N ARG A 1092 -61.02 26.63 95.14
CA ARG A 1092 -60.62 27.69 96.08
C ARG A 1092 -61.83 28.35 96.72
N ASP A 1093 -62.84 28.70 95.92
CA ASP A 1093 -64.05 29.38 96.42
C ASP A 1093 -64.83 28.47 97.38
N ALA A 1094 -64.98 27.17 97.04
CA ALA A 1094 -65.59 26.19 97.94
C ALA A 1094 -64.82 26.04 99.27
N LEU A 1095 -63.49 26.14 99.24
CA LEU A 1095 -62.66 26.09 100.44
C LEU A 1095 -62.87 27.32 101.34
N LEU A 1096 -62.99 28.51 100.74
CA LEU A 1096 -63.28 29.76 101.46
C LEU A 1096 -64.68 29.77 102.08
N GLU A 1097 -65.64 29.11 101.44
CA GLU A 1097 -67.00 28.91 101.96
C GLU A 1097 -67.09 27.80 103.04
N GLY A 1098 -65.98 27.11 103.34
CA GLY A 1098 -65.95 26.01 104.32
C GLY A 1098 -66.50 24.68 103.82
N LYS A 1099 -66.86 24.57 102.53
CA LYS A 1099 -67.40 23.35 101.90
C LYS A 1099 -66.26 22.40 101.52
N SER A 1100 -65.67 21.80 102.55
CA SER A 1100 -64.44 21.01 102.45
C SER A 1100 -64.54 19.82 101.47
N SER A 1101 -65.69 19.14 101.40
CA SER A 1101 -65.91 18.03 100.45
C SER A 1101 -65.94 18.49 98.99
N GLU A 1102 -66.61 19.61 98.70
CA GLU A 1102 -66.71 20.18 97.35
C GLU A 1102 -65.36 20.74 96.89
N ALA A 1103 -64.62 21.37 97.80
CA ALA A 1103 -63.26 21.83 97.57
C ALA A 1103 -62.32 20.68 97.17
N VAL A 1104 -62.35 19.55 97.89
CA VAL A 1104 -61.54 18.37 97.53
C VAL A 1104 -61.88 17.89 96.11
N VAL A 1105 -63.17 17.83 95.73
CA VAL A 1105 -63.58 17.35 94.40
C VAL A 1105 -63.01 18.24 93.29
N TYR A 1106 -63.26 19.55 93.33
CA TYR A 1106 -62.82 20.45 92.26
C TYR A 1106 -61.29 20.57 92.19
N LEU A 1107 -60.59 20.60 93.33
CA LEU A 1107 -59.12 20.65 93.34
C LEU A 1107 -58.51 19.34 92.83
N THR A 1108 -59.12 18.19 93.12
CA THR A 1108 -58.69 16.89 92.57
C THR A 1108 -58.92 16.83 91.06
N LEU A 1109 -60.04 17.37 90.57
CA LEU A 1109 -60.27 17.49 89.13
C LEU A 1109 -59.21 18.38 88.46
N ALA A 1110 -58.87 19.53 89.07
CA ALA A 1110 -57.80 20.37 88.57
C ALA A 1110 -56.47 19.61 88.44
N VAL A 1111 -56.05 18.85 89.46
CA VAL A 1111 -54.84 18.01 89.41
C VAL A 1111 -54.95 16.95 88.31
N ARG A 1112 -56.09 16.27 88.19
CA ARG A 1112 -56.31 15.23 87.18
C ARG A 1112 -56.18 15.76 85.75
N PHE A 1113 -56.60 17.00 85.52
CA PHE A 1113 -56.47 17.67 84.22
C PHE A 1113 -55.12 18.39 84.02
N GLY A 1114 -54.15 18.22 84.93
CA GLY A 1114 -52.78 18.73 84.78
C GLY A 1114 -52.46 20.00 85.58
N GLY A 1115 -53.41 20.51 86.38
CA GLY A 1115 -53.25 21.67 87.26
C GLY A 1115 -52.55 21.38 88.58
N ASP A 1116 -51.52 20.54 88.57
CA ASP A 1116 -50.84 20.10 89.78
C ASP A 1116 -49.79 21.12 90.26
N SER A 1117 -50.28 22.25 90.77
CA SER A 1117 -49.46 23.32 91.35
C SER A 1117 -49.33 23.15 92.87
N PRO A 1118 -48.21 23.57 93.49
CA PRO A 1118 -48.07 23.60 94.95
C PRO A 1118 -49.25 24.26 95.67
N THR A 1119 -49.83 25.31 95.06
CA THR A 1119 -51.02 25.99 95.60
C THR A 1119 -52.25 25.08 95.62
N VAL A 1120 -52.47 24.32 94.54
CA VAL A 1120 -53.61 23.37 94.44
C VAL A 1120 -53.44 22.26 95.46
N ARG A 1121 -52.24 21.67 95.57
CA ARG A 1121 -51.94 20.63 96.58
C ARG A 1121 -52.19 21.13 98.00
N PHE A 1122 -51.72 22.34 98.33
CA PHE A 1122 -51.94 22.94 99.64
C PHE A 1122 -53.44 23.14 99.94
N MET A 1123 -54.22 23.64 98.97
CA MET A 1123 -55.67 23.79 99.14
C MET A 1123 -56.36 22.44 99.32
N LEU A 1124 -55.92 21.40 98.61
CA LEU A 1124 -56.45 20.04 98.68
C LEU A 1124 -56.20 19.41 100.06
N GLU A 1125 -54.99 19.57 100.60
CA GLU A 1125 -54.63 19.11 101.94
C GLU A 1125 -55.46 19.81 103.03
N ARG A 1126 -55.65 21.12 102.91
CA ARG A 1126 -56.47 21.91 103.83
C ARG A 1126 -57.95 21.52 103.76
N ALA A 1127 -58.45 21.20 102.57
CA ALA A 1127 -59.82 20.72 102.36
C ALA A 1127 -60.03 19.30 102.93
N ALA A 1128 -59.01 18.44 102.93
CA ALA A 1128 -59.12 17.06 103.39
C ALA A 1128 -59.08 16.91 104.92
N HIS A 1129 -58.40 17.80 105.63
CA HIS A 1129 -58.16 17.68 107.09
C HIS A 1129 -59.43 17.50 107.96
N PRO A 1130 -60.56 18.19 107.73
CA PRO A 1130 -61.77 17.99 108.53
C PRO A 1130 -62.45 16.62 108.33
N LEU A 1131 -62.10 15.87 107.28
CA LEU A 1131 -62.78 14.63 106.87
C LEU A 1131 -62.16 13.35 107.45
N GLN A 1132 -61.15 13.44 108.34
CA GLN A 1132 -60.35 12.29 108.79
C GLN A 1132 -60.69 11.72 110.19
N GLY A 1133 -61.85 12.04 110.78
CA GLY A 1133 -62.26 11.51 112.11
C GLY A 1133 -62.87 10.10 112.08
N GLU A 1134 -62.60 9.24 113.09
CA GLU A 1134 -63.25 7.91 113.25
C GLU A 1134 -64.76 8.09 113.50
N MET A 1135 -65.61 7.62 112.58
CA MET A 1135 -67.08 7.78 112.66
C MET A 1135 -67.80 6.66 113.43
N ALA A 1136 -67.36 5.40 113.30
CA ALA A 1136 -67.91 4.25 114.04
C ALA A 1136 -66.97 3.04 114.00
N ARG A 1137 -67.21 2.08 114.91
CA ARG A 1137 -66.45 0.82 115.03
C ARG A 1137 -67.38 -0.39 115.05
N PHE A 1138 -67.31 -1.20 113.99
CA PHE A 1138 -68.07 -2.45 113.86
C PHE A 1138 -67.31 -3.63 114.48
N ARG A 1139 -68.03 -4.57 115.10
CA ARG A 1139 -67.46 -5.77 115.71
C ARG A 1139 -68.00 -7.02 115.03
N SER A 1140 -67.12 -7.95 114.70
CA SER A 1140 -67.46 -9.27 114.18
C SER A 1140 -68.23 -10.10 115.22
N ILE A 1141 -69.11 -10.98 114.74
CA ILE A 1141 -69.83 -11.96 115.58
C ILE A 1141 -68.89 -13.09 115.97
N LYS A 1142 -68.05 -13.56 115.03
CA LYS A 1142 -67.13 -14.66 115.28
C LYS A 1142 -65.80 -14.45 114.56
N GLY A 1143 -64.75 -14.35 115.36
CA GLY A 1143 -63.36 -14.37 114.90
C GLY A 1143 -62.93 -13.11 114.16
N ARG A 1144 -62.18 -13.27 113.06
CA ARG A 1144 -61.58 -12.15 112.32
C ARG A 1144 -62.55 -11.61 111.27
N MET A 1145 -62.61 -10.28 111.12
CA MET A 1145 -63.25 -9.63 109.97
C MET A 1145 -62.31 -9.64 108.76
N TRP A 1146 -62.82 -10.05 107.59
CA TRP A 1146 -62.03 -10.23 106.38
C TRP A 1146 -62.28 -9.18 105.31
N TRP A 1147 -63.50 -8.64 105.24
CA TRP A 1147 -63.89 -7.69 104.21
C TRP A 1147 -64.89 -6.68 104.75
N ALA A 1148 -64.89 -5.47 104.18
CA ALA A 1148 -65.92 -4.46 104.37
C ALA A 1148 -66.17 -3.71 103.06
N ALA A 1149 -67.43 -3.47 102.70
CA ALA A 1149 -67.80 -2.69 101.53
C ALA A 1149 -69.10 -1.92 101.75
N PHE A 1150 -69.22 -0.74 101.16
CA PHE A 1150 -70.50 -0.05 101.06
C PHE A 1150 -71.32 -0.60 99.89
N SER A 1151 -72.65 -0.52 100.01
CA SER A 1151 -73.54 -0.66 98.85
C SER A 1151 -73.31 0.48 97.85
N CYS A 1152 -73.69 0.28 96.59
CA CYS A 1152 -73.48 1.27 95.53
C CYS A 1152 -74.17 2.61 95.81
N ASP A 1153 -75.27 2.59 96.56
CA ASP A 1153 -75.98 3.79 97.03
C ASP A 1153 -75.47 4.34 98.37
N GLY A 1154 -74.44 3.71 98.95
CA GLY A 1154 -73.80 4.10 100.21
C GLY A 1154 -74.69 3.93 101.45
N ARG A 1155 -75.87 3.30 101.33
CA ARG A 1155 -76.83 3.17 102.44
C ARG A 1155 -76.57 2.00 103.35
N GLN A 1156 -75.88 0.98 102.89
CA GLN A 1156 -75.54 -0.19 103.68
C GLN A 1156 -74.04 -0.44 103.66
N ILE A 1157 -73.54 -1.07 104.72
CA ILE A 1157 -72.18 -1.58 104.81
C ILE A 1157 -72.30 -3.09 105.01
N VAL A 1158 -71.63 -3.88 104.20
CA VAL A 1158 -71.42 -5.30 104.48
C VAL A 1158 -70.05 -5.47 105.12
N THR A 1159 -69.97 -6.27 106.18
CA THR A 1159 -68.72 -6.77 106.76
C THR A 1159 -68.76 -8.28 106.80
N THR A 1160 -67.64 -8.97 106.59
CA THR A 1160 -67.59 -10.45 106.59
C THR A 1160 -66.66 -10.99 107.66
N ASP A 1161 -66.99 -12.16 108.23
CA ASP A 1161 -66.22 -12.79 109.30
C ASP A 1161 -66.08 -14.33 109.16
N ASP A 1162 -65.58 -15.00 110.22
CA ASP A 1162 -65.30 -16.44 110.21
C ASP A 1162 -66.57 -17.32 110.20
N SER A 1163 -67.76 -16.73 110.26
CA SER A 1163 -69.04 -17.45 110.31
C SER A 1163 -70.05 -17.05 109.24
N GLY A 1164 -69.94 -15.82 108.72
CA GLY A 1164 -70.88 -15.28 107.77
C GLY A 1164 -70.58 -13.83 107.39
N ALA A 1165 -71.62 -13.15 106.90
CA ALA A 1165 -71.58 -11.72 106.63
C ALA A 1165 -72.61 -10.98 107.51
N GLN A 1166 -72.32 -9.73 107.82
CA GLN A 1166 -73.17 -8.80 108.54
C GLN A 1166 -73.42 -7.58 107.68
N VAL A 1167 -74.68 -7.20 107.54
CA VAL A 1167 -75.08 -5.99 106.81
C VAL A 1167 -75.56 -4.96 107.83
N TRP A 1168 -75.00 -3.77 107.76
CA TRP A 1168 -75.24 -2.64 108.64
C TRP A 1168 -75.89 -1.51 107.84
N ASP A 1169 -76.73 -0.72 108.50
CA ASP A 1169 -77.18 0.56 107.96
C ASP A 1169 -76.06 1.59 108.09
N ALA A 1170 -75.64 2.18 106.98
CA ALA A 1170 -74.49 3.08 106.93
C ALA A 1170 -74.72 4.42 107.66
N ARG A 1171 -75.99 4.83 107.81
CA ARG A 1171 -76.34 6.12 108.39
C ARG A 1171 -76.48 6.02 109.91
N SER A 1172 -77.17 5.00 110.38
CA SER A 1172 -77.43 4.75 111.80
C SER A 1172 -76.39 3.84 112.45
N MET A 1173 -75.56 3.16 111.66
CA MET A 1173 -74.53 2.21 112.11
C MET A 1173 -75.10 0.97 112.83
N SER A 1174 -76.41 0.69 112.69
CA SER A 1174 -77.05 -0.48 113.30
C SER A 1174 -76.97 -1.71 112.41
N LEU A 1175 -76.84 -2.89 113.02
CA LEU A 1175 -76.88 -4.17 112.30
C LEU A 1175 -78.29 -4.41 111.74
N LEU A 1176 -78.40 -4.57 110.43
CA LEU A 1176 -79.64 -4.90 109.73
C LEU A 1176 -79.83 -6.40 109.61
N PHE A 1177 -78.83 -7.12 109.08
CA PHE A 1177 -78.92 -8.54 108.79
C PHE A 1177 -77.65 -9.28 109.19
N THR A 1178 -77.82 -10.50 109.69
CA THR A 1178 -76.73 -11.49 109.79
C THR A 1178 -77.01 -12.58 108.78
N LEU A 1179 -76.07 -12.76 107.84
CA LEU A 1179 -76.18 -13.66 106.70
C LEU A 1179 -75.29 -14.89 106.94
N PRO A 1180 -75.86 -16.01 107.39
CA PRO A 1180 -75.08 -17.17 107.81
C PRO A 1180 -74.50 -17.93 106.60
N HIS A 1181 -73.19 -18.15 106.64
CA HIS A 1181 -72.50 -18.98 105.66
C HIS A 1181 -72.12 -20.35 106.23
N GLY A 1182 -71.87 -20.44 107.54
CA GLY A 1182 -71.45 -21.66 108.22
C GLY A 1182 -69.96 -21.98 108.06
N SER A 1183 -69.22 -21.10 107.38
CA SER A 1183 -67.78 -21.13 107.17
C SER A 1183 -67.26 -19.68 107.02
N ILE A 1184 -65.94 -19.50 106.91
CA ILE A 1184 -65.31 -18.18 106.78
C ILE A 1184 -65.74 -17.52 105.47
N VAL A 1185 -66.22 -16.28 105.52
CA VAL A 1185 -66.57 -15.49 104.32
C VAL A 1185 -65.46 -14.48 104.04
N TYR A 1186 -64.69 -14.73 102.98
CA TYR A 1186 -63.54 -13.90 102.64
C TYR A 1186 -63.90 -12.62 101.87
N HIS A 1187 -65.03 -12.62 101.17
CA HIS A 1187 -65.41 -11.50 100.32
C HIS A 1187 -66.92 -11.35 100.24
N ALA A 1188 -67.37 -10.09 100.20
CA ALA A 1188 -68.74 -9.74 99.89
C ALA A 1188 -68.79 -8.57 98.89
N ALA A 1189 -69.69 -8.67 97.92
CA ALA A 1189 -69.85 -7.66 96.88
C ALA A 1189 -71.33 -7.42 96.60
N TYR A 1190 -71.74 -6.16 96.61
CA TYR A 1190 -73.04 -5.76 96.12
C TYR A 1190 -73.08 -5.84 94.60
N HIS A 1191 -74.21 -6.26 94.05
CA HIS A 1191 -74.50 -6.09 92.63
C HIS A 1191 -74.61 -4.58 92.29
N PRO A 1192 -74.23 -4.12 91.08
CA PRO A 1192 -74.32 -2.71 90.69
C PRO A 1192 -75.72 -2.10 90.82
N ASP A 1193 -76.78 -2.91 90.71
CA ASP A 1193 -78.17 -2.44 90.93
C ASP A 1193 -78.53 -2.26 92.42
N GLY A 1194 -77.64 -2.62 93.34
CA GLY A 1194 -77.83 -2.51 94.77
C GLY A 1194 -78.81 -3.51 95.38
N THR A 1195 -79.48 -4.36 94.58
CA THR A 1195 -80.57 -5.23 95.06
C THR A 1195 -80.09 -6.57 95.60
N ARG A 1196 -78.91 -7.02 95.20
CA ARG A 1196 -78.34 -8.33 95.57
C ARG A 1196 -76.97 -8.18 96.18
N LEU A 1197 -76.68 -9.04 97.15
CA LEU A 1197 -75.38 -9.15 97.80
C LEU A 1197 -74.83 -10.55 97.57
N PHE A 1198 -73.62 -10.64 97.05
CA PHE A 1198 -72.90 -11.90 96.88
C PHE A 1198 -71.93 -12.06 98.04
N THR A 1199 -71.95 -13.21 98.69
CA THR A 1199 -70.96 -13.60 99.70
C THR A 1199 -70.29 -14.89 99.25
N ALA A 1200 -68.97 -14.96 99.34
CA ALA A 1200 -68.22 -16.16 99.00
C ALA A 1200 -67.49 -16.73 100.21
N GLY A 1201 -67.80 -17.98 100.55
CA GLY A 1201 -67.28 -18.69 101.71
C GLY A 1201 -66.19 -19.71 101.39
N ALA A 1202 -65.44 -20.09 102.43
CA ALA A 1202 -64.41 -21.14 102.38
C ALA A 1202 -64.98 -22.55 102.10
N ASP A 1203 -66.29 -22.74 102.26
CA ASP A 1203 -67.03 -23.95 101.87
C ASP A 1203 -67.15 -24.14 100.35
N GLY A 1204 -66.63 -23.20 99.55
CA GLY A 1204 -66.70 -23.25 98.09
C GLY A 1204 -68.10 -22.92 97.55
N ILE A 1205 -68.95 -22.32 98.37
CA ILE A 1205 -70.29 -21.88 97.97
C ILE A 1205 -70.29 -20.36 97.88
N VAL A 1206 -70.84 -19.84 96.78
CA VAL A 1206 -71.22 -18.44 96.66
C VAL A 1206 -72.71 -18.34 96.94
N LYS A 1207 -73.08 -17.55 97.95
CA LYS A 1207 -74.47 -17.28 98.29
C LYS A 1207 -74.88 -15.91 97.78
N VAL A 1208 -76.07 -15.86 97.17
CA VAL A 1208 -76.70 -14.63 96.68
C VAL A 1208 -77.85 -14.28 97.61
N TRP A 1209 -77.77 -13.12 98.22
CA TRP A 1209 -78.74 -12.62 99.19
C TRP A 1209 -79.52 -11.45 98.60
N ASP A 1210 -80.78 -11.35 98.99
CA ASP A 1210 -81.52 -10.11 98.83
C ASP A 1210 -81.03 -9.07 99.85
N THR A 1211 -80.68 -7.88 99.38
CA THR A 1211 -80.15 -6.79 100.23
C THR A 1211 -81.21 -6.08 101.07
N SER A 1212 -82.47 -6.20 100.69
CA SER A 1212 -83.60 -5.55 101.35
C SER A 1212 -84.22 -6.42 102.43
N THR A 1213 -84.20 -7.74 102.25
CA THR A 1213 -84.80 -8.69 103.19
C THR A 1213 -83.77 -9.55 103.94
N GLY A 1214 -82.53 -9.66 103.44
CA GLY A 1214 -81.51 -10.55 103.98
C GLY A 1214 -81.73 -12.03 103.65
N GLU A 1215 -82.68 -12.36 102.78
CA GLU A 1215 -83.02 -13.75 102.43
C GLU A 1215 -82.05 -14.34 101.38
N LEU A 1216 -81.75 -15.63 101.52
CA LEU A 1216 -80.93 -16.37 100.57
C LEU A 1216 -81.74 -16.67 99.31
N LYS A 1217 -81.37 -16.06 98.18
CA LYS A 1217 -82.01 -16.31 96.88
C LYS A 1217 -81.44 -17.51 96.16
N GLU A 1218 -80.11 -17.64 96.18
CA GLU A 1218 -79.43 -18.69 95.43
C GLU A 1218 -78.13 -19.11 96.12
N SER A 1219 -77.78 -20.39 95.98
CA SER A 1219 -76.50 -20.94 96.41
C SER A 1219 -75.84 -21.62 95.23
N LEU A 1220 -74.69 -21.09 94.82
CA LEU A 1220 -73.90 -21.57 93.70
C LEU A 1220 -72.71 -22.34 94.25
N ARG A 1221 -72.64 -23.63 93.96
CA ARG A 1221 -71.51 -24.47 94.37
C ARG A 1221 -70.42 -24.45 93.32
N TYR A 1222 -69.21 -24.09 93.72
CA TYR A 1222 -68.06 -24.16 92.82
C TYR A 1222 -67.55 -25.62 92.73
N PRO A 1223 -67.44 -26.24 91.53
CA PRO A 1223 -67.12 -27.68 91.40
C PRO A 1223 -65.70 -28.07 91.83
N GLY A 1224 -64.81 -27.11 92.07
CA GLY A 1224 -63.44 -27.33 92.53
C GLY A 1224 -63.36 -27.49 94.05
N ALA A 1225 -63.85 -28.61 94.59
CA ALA A 1225 -63.66 -28.95 96.00
C ALA A 1225 -62.23 -29.48 96.24
N GLY A 1226 -61.31 -28.62 96.65
CA GLY A 1226 -59.97 -29.02 97.11
C GLY A 1226 -59.03 -27.85 97.43
N ALA A 1227 -58.86 -27.56 98.73
CA ALA A 1227 -57.99 -26.55 99.35
C ALA A 1227 -58.47 -25.08 99.30
N MET A 1228 -58.21 -24.32 100.37
CA MET A 1228 -58.66 -22.94 100.60
C MET A 1228 -58.45 -22.04 99.37
N GLN A 1229 -59.52 -21.78 98.63
CA GLN A 1229 -59.52 -20.82 97.51
C GLN A 1229 -60.22 -19.55 97.95
N TYR A 1230 -59.49 -18.43 97.92
CA TYR A 1230 -60.06 -17.09 98.04
C TYR A 1230 -60.88 -16.81 96.79
N ALA A 1231 -62.20 -16.93 96.89
CA ALA A 1231 -63.10 -16.52 95.82
C ALA A 1231 -63.30 -15.00 95.89
N ALA A 1232 -62.54 -14.25 95.09
CA ALA A 1232 -62.81 -12.85 94.85
C ALA A 1232 -64.03 -12.73 93.92
N LEU A 1233 -65.06 -12.00 94.35
CA LEU A 1233 -66.26 -11.76 93.55
C LEU A 1233 -66.09 -10.47 92.76
N ALA A 1234 -66.06 -10.58 91.43
CA ALA A 1234 -66.15 -9.44 90.52
C ALA A 1234 -67.49 -9.50 89.77
N VAL A 1235 -68.33 -8.48 89.94
CA VAL A 1235 -69.62 -8.38 89.27
C VAL A 1235 -69.49 -7.42 88.09
N ALA A 1236 -69.59 -7.93 86.86
CA ALA A 1236 -69.48 -7.12 85.64
C ALA A 1236 -70.84 -6.49 85.26
N PRO A 1237 -70.88 -5.22 84.84
CA PRO A 1237 -72.09 -4.61 84.27
C PRO A 1237 -72.38 -5.17 82.86
N PRO A 1238 -73.64 -5.28 82.42
CA PRO A 1238 -73.98 -5.77 81.09
C PRO A 1238 -73.43 -4.83 79.99
N ARG A 1239 -72.71 -5.39 79.01
CA ARG A 1239 -72.15 -4.64 77.86
C ARG A 1239 -73.20 -4.45 76.75
N SER A 1240 -73.46 -3.20 76.37
CA SER A 1240 -74.36 -2.81 75.28
C SER A 1240 -73.65 -2.61 73.94
N ASP A 1241 -74.26 -3.19 72.91
CA ASP A 1241 -74.20 -2.91 71.47
C ASP A 1241 -73.00 -3.31 70.60
N ARG A 1242 -73.27 -4.36 69.82
CA ARG A 1242 -72.64 -4.80 68.58
C ARG A 1242 -72.94 -3.81 67.45
N ARG A 1243 -71.98 -2.98 67.04
CA ARG A 1243 -71.98 -2.33 65.70
C ARG A 1243 -70.60 -1.85 65.23
N GLU A 1244 -69.54 -2.57 65.54
CA GLU A 1244 -68.21 -2.40 64.91
C GLU A 1244 -67.52 -3.76 64.81
N GLU A 1245 -67.86 -4.58 63.81
CA GLU A 1245 -67.14 -5.85 63.59
C GLU A 1245 -67.25 -6.37 62.15
N GLN A 1246 -67.04 -5.51 61.14
CA GLN A 1246 -66.86 -5.97 59.75
C GLN A 1246 -65.65 -5.35 59.00
N SER A 1247 -64.66 -4.78 59.69
CA SER A 1247 -63.42 -4.35 59.03
C SER A 1247 -62.12 -4.66 59.78
N LEU A 1248 -62.08 -5.76 60.53
CA LEU A 1248 -60.81 -6.42 60.88
C LEU A 1248 -60.86 -7.86 60.40
N ALA A 1249 -60.12 -8.09 59.32
CA ALA A 1249 -59.91 -9.38 58.72
C ALA A 1249 -59.24 -10.36 59.70
N ARG A 1250 -59.66 -11.62 59.61
CA ARG A 1250 -58.79 -12.80 59.57
C ARG A 1250 -57.46 -12.66 60.32
N VAL A 1251 -57.44 -13.17 61.55
CA VAL A 1251 -56.43 -14.17 61.91
C VAL A 1251 -57.16 -15.51 61.83
N GLN A 1252 -56.67 -16.41 60.97
CA GLN A 1252 -57.16 -17.78 60.87
C GLN A 1252 -56.27 -18.68 61.76
N PRO A 1253 -56.69 -19.94 61.99
CA PRO A 1253 -56.92 -20.59 63.28
C PRO A 1253 -55.73 -20.72 64.24
#